data_AF-A0A7X7NEC5-F1
#
_entry.id   AF-A0A7X7NEC5-F1
#
_cell.length_a   1.000
_cell.length_b   1.000
_cell.length_c   1.000
_cell.angle_alpha   90.00
_cell.angle_beta   90.00
_cell.angle_gamma   90.00
#
_symmetry.space_group_name_H-M   'P 1'
#
loop_
_entity.id
_entity.type
_entity.pdbx_description
1 polymer ?
#
loop_
_entity_poly.entity_id
_entity_poly.type
_entity_poly.pdbx_seq_one_letter_code
_entity_poly.pdbx_strand_id
1 'polypeptide(L)'
;MIYKLHSLLLLVSFVIVNGSEKPYEELVTGFDRLRSSVIVRKIEMPVMANLDFAAYDRNPILNDPAKVKLKKRPPDMVLDSITFGGALQELKNSLSELPLSKEEKNRPLAWKPLLKKLWNVVKNDRLQQITAEIENYKWADSSVFQPYQQITTAFISQKDSVPEIWIKIEFSPWVKFLKSVDDEDRDGIKEVYGRLDTDDINPDSLKKAAFWIKNEYCSKVLDRSEAVDWVTDLASYWYPTRNTDLLEISAGESWPGKDTGKKAKKEMKKMFVTDPLAVMEGKPFSPDKPVYNVFVVQFPEIAKSESVEPDFSSGTYDSSVSQNFTANRIRFQNEVKESGVYESQEEKNGSFAIALKNWLNSVPPDQMAFEGRDGWLFFRKSLESLLSGDIILQAEDKNPLPHLSMFHRYLKSHGVNMLFVVVPNKEEVYFDKFPEGVSDSLSGYANPFNRKVLADLQDSGVEVIDLLPLFLQEKKNGSILKEPLFQKQDTHWTTRGLKIAAEAISKRVKTYAWYDNPDESRFVKIDTIVNRVGDLVERLPAGRQPLYGPMTLEAVQVRKNDGSLLKGNRFSPILLIGDSFTGAFESIDCKSAGVGSHIASKTGLEVEVITSWGGGPLVRKKAMSSREKDLDKKRLVVYMMSARDLFNYNQGWEKFPE
;
A
#
# COMPACT_ATOMS: atom_id res chain seq x y z
N MET A 1 -65.66 -3.59 13.44
CA MET A 1 -64.53 -2.64 13.31
C MET A 1 -63.73 -2.67 14.61
N ILE A 2 -62.92 -3.72 14.81
CA ILE A 2 -61.83 -3.84 15.80
C ILE A 2 -60.86 -4.87 15.20
N TYR A 3 -59.63 -4.47 14.85
CA TYR A 3 -58.55 -5.40 14.52
C TYR A 3 -57.38 -5.15 15.46
N LYS A 4 -56.97 -6.21 16.16
CA LYS A 4 -55.87 -6.27 17.12
C LYS A 4 -54.53 -6.13 16.39
N LEU A 5 -53.72 -5.16 16.81
CA LEU A 5 -52.28 -5.12 16.55
C LEU A 5 -51.61 -6.26 17.33
N HIS A 6 -50.90 -7.16 16.64
CA HIS A 6 -49.85 -7.98 17.25
C HIS A 6 -48.51 -7.25 17.04
N SER A 7 -47.97 -6.68 18.11
CA SER A 7 -46.57 -6.25 18.15
C SER A 7 -45.68 -7.48 18.23
N LEU A 8 -44.96 -7.76 17.15
CA LEU A 8 -43.87 -8.73 17.14
C LEU A 8 -42.66 -8.06 17.81
N LEU A 9 -42.46 -8.32 19.11
CA LEU A 9 -41.20 -8.03 19.78
C LEU A 9 -40.14 -8.97 19.18
N LEU A 10 -39.31 -8.45 18.27
CA LEU A 10 -38.04 -9.07 17.92
C LEU A 10 -37.12 -8.91 19.13
N LEU A 11 -37.11 -9.92 20.00
CA LEU A 11 -36.03 -10.13 20.95
C LEU A 11 -34.75 -10.37 20.14
N VAL A 12 -33.96 -9.31 19.96
CA VAL A 12 -32.53 -9.47 19.63
C VAL A 12 -31.91 -10.14 20.84
N SER A 13 -31.84 -11.47 20.76
CA SER A 13 -31.11 -12.28 21.71
C SER A 13 -29.65 -11.88 21.55
N PHE A 14 -29.12 -11.10 22.49
CA PHE A 14 -27.68 -11.00 22.67
C PHE A 14 -27.19 -12.42 22.95
N VAL A 15 -26.74 -13.11 21.91
CA VAL A 15 -25.87 -14.26 22.09
C VAL A 15 -24.63 -13.67 22.74
N ILE A 16 -24.50 -13.88 24.05
CA ILE A 16 -23.21 -13.82 24.72
C ILE A 16 -22.42 -14.96 24.08
N VAL A 17 -21.77 -14.65 22.95
CA VAL A 17 -20.76 -15.52 22.40
C VAL A 17 -19.66 -15.48 23.45
N ASN A 18 -19.51 -16.58 24.20
CA ASN A 18 -18.31 -16.88 24.95
C ASN A 18 -17.16 -17.02 23.93
N GLY A 19 -16.71 -15.89 23.39
CA GLY A 19 -15.60 -15.82 22.47
C GLY A 19 -14.34 -16.18 23.23
N SER A 20 -13.46 -16.93 22.57
CA SER A 20 -12.06 -17.13 22.95
C SER A 20 -11.50 -15.94 23.75
N GLU A 21 -10.91 -16.19 24.93
CA GLU A 21 -10.23 -15.17 25.75
C GLU A 21 -9.06 -14.49 25.00
N LYS A 22 -8.63 -15.01 23.84
CA LYS A 22 -7.50 -14.51 23.06
C LYS A 22 -7.92 -13.97 21.69
N PRO A 23 -7.28 -12.89 21.18
CA PRO A 23 -7.60 -12.31 19.88
C PRO A 23 -7.42 -13.26 18.68
N TYR A 24 -6.50 -14.24 18.79
CA TYR A 24 -6.21 -15.22 17.75
C TYR A 24 -5.58 -16.50 18.34
N GLU A 25 -5.57 -17.58 17.55
CA GLU A 25 -4.82 -18.82 17.78
C GLU A 25 -3.69 -18.95 16.74
N GLU A 26 -2.44 -19.16 17.18
CA GLU A 26 -1.29 -19.42 16.30
C GLU A 26 -1.23 -20.91 15.96
N LEU A 27 -1.34 -21.25 14.67
CA LEU A 27 -1.40 -22.63 14.19
C LEU A 27 -0.02 -23.19 13.83
N VAL A 28 1.00 -22.36 13.60
CA VAL A 28 2.35 -22.83 13.26
C VAL A 28 3.07 -23.35 14.49
N THR A 29 3.28 -24.67 14.57
CA THR A 29 3.97 -25.30 15.70
C THR A 29 5.45 -24.93 15.76
N GLY A 30 5.85 -24.28 16.86
CA GLY A 30 7.22 -23.81 17.06
C GLY A 30 7.49 -22.45 16.39
N PHE A 31 6.45 -21.65 16.20
CA PHE A 31 6.57 -20.26 15.78
C PHE A 31 7.58 -19.49 16.65
N ASP A 32 8.49 -18.81 15.97
CA ASP A 32 9.54 -17.93 16.50
C ASP A 32 9.48 -16.60 15.74
N ARG A 33 9.18 -15.50 16.43
CA ARG A 33 8.97 -14.18 15.80
C ARG A 33 10.21 -13.61 15.10
N LEU A 34 11.41 -14.05 15.47
CA LEU A 34 12.67 -13.55 14.91
C LEU A 34 13.12 -14.38 13.71
N ARG A 35 12.63 -15.62 13.58
CA ARG A 35 13.16 -16.58 12.61
C ARG A 35 12.14 -17.15 11.63
N SER A 36 10.86 -17.18 12.01
CA SER A 36 9.82 -17.79 11.18
C SER A 36 9.61 -16.98 9.89
N SER A 37 9.35 -17.70 8.81
CA SER A 37 8.87 -17.13 7.54
C SER A 37 7.37 -17.29 7.35
N VAL A 38 6.67 -17.97 8.26
CA VAL A 38 5.24 -18.22 8.16
C VAL A 38 4.56 -17.94 9.50
N ILE A 39 3.44 -17.22 9.42
CA ILE A 39 2.43 -17.13 10.45
C ILE A 39 1.13 -17.68 9.89
N VAL A 40 0.43 -18.49 10.68
CA VAL A 40 -0.94 -18.91 10.37
C VAL A 40 -1.79 -18.65 11.60
N ARG A 41 -2.65 -17.63 11.53
CA ARG A 41 -3.48 -17.21 12.66
C ARG A 41 -4.95 -17.43 12.37
N LYS A 42 -5.60 -18.15 13.29
CA LYS A 42 -7.05 -18.35 13.29
C LYS A 42 -7.70 -17.26 14.13
N ILE A 43 -8.70 -16.59 13.57
CA ILE A 43 -9.49 -15.55 14.22
C ILE A 43 -10.95 -16.03 14.26
N GLU A 44 -11.44 -16.32 15.46
CA GLU A 44 -12.81 -16.81 15.67
C GLU A 44 -13.83 -15.68 15.65
N MET A 45 -13.47 -14.53 16.22
CA MET A 45 -14.31 -13.33 16.28
C MET A 45 -13.72 -12.27 15.35
N PRO A 46 -14.29 -12.04 14.14
CA PRO A 46 -13.75 -11.13 13.15
C PRO A 46 -14.10 -9.67 13.48
N VAL A 47 -13.70 -9.21 14.66
CA VAL A 47 -13.73 -7.79 15.03
C VAL A 47 -12.39 -7.15 14.64
N MET A 48 -12.42 -5.85 14.35
CA MET A 48 -11.26 -5.14 13.83
C MET A 48 -10.05 -5.19 14.79
N ALA A 49 -10.30 -5.11 16.10
CA ALA A 49 -9.25 -5.25 17.12
C ALA A 49 -8.51 -6.59 17.03
N ASN A 50 -9.23 -7.70 16.83
CA ASN A 50 -8.64 -9.04 16.75
C ASN A 50 -7.86 -9.23 15.46
N LEU A 51 -8.40 -8.76 14.33
CA LEU A 51 -7.71 -8.81 13.05
C LEU A 51 -6.42 -7.98 13.07
N ASP A 52 -6.49 -6.74 13.56
CA ASP A 52 -5.31 -5.87 13.71
C ASP A 52 -4.29 -6.47 14.69
N PHE A 53 -4.72 -7.02 15.83
CA PHE A 53 -3.80 -7.68 16.76
C PHE A 53 -3.17 -8.94 16.17
N ALA A 54 -3.95 -9.78 15.47
CA ALA A 54 -3.45 -10.93 14.74
C ALA A 54 -2.47 -10.56 13.61
N ALA A 55 -2.58 -9.37 13.02
CA ALA A 55 -1.60 -8.89 12.06
C ALA A 55 -0.32 -8.38 12.75
N TYR A 56 -0.41 -7.60 13.82
CA TYR A 56 0.76 -6.88 14.34
C TYR A 56 1.53 -7.61 15.43
N ASP A 57 0.86 -8.40 16.27
CA ASP A 57 1.48 -8.99 17.44
C ASP A 57 2.62 -9.95 17.03
N ARG A 58 3.83 -9.72 17.54
CA ARG A 58 5.00 -10.58 17.35
C ARG A 58 5.28 -10.97 15.88
N ASN A 59 4.96 -10.13 14.91
CA ASN A 59 5.05 -10.51 13.50
C ASN A 59 6.48 -10.39 12.92
N PRO A 60 7.08 -11.46 12.36
CA PRO A 60 8.40 -11.40 11.72
C PRO A 60 8.49 -10.38 10.58
N ILE A 61 7.39 -10.05 9.91
CA ILE A 61 7.39 -9.03 8.85
C ILE A 61 7.72 -7.64 9.39
N LEU A 62 7.47 -7.39 10.67
CA LEU A 62 7.72 -6.11 11.33
C LEU A 62 9.14 -6.01 11.91
N ASN A 63 9.83 -7.14 12.07
CA ASN A 63 11.13 -7.20 12.72
C ASN A 63 12.29 -6.95 11.74
N ASP A 64 12.84 -5.73 11.73
CA ASP A 64 14.00 -5.39 10.89
C ASP A 64 15.29 -6.06 11.41
N PRO A 65 15.89 -7.05 10.70
CA PRO A 65 17.10 -7.71 11.11
C PRO A 65 18.36 -6.87 10.85
N ALA A 66 18.22 -5.61 10.38
CA ALA A 66 19.34 -4.72 10.11
C ALA A 66 20.28 -4.63 11.31
N LYS A 67 21.57 -4.86 11.05
CA LYS A 67 22.62 -4.73 12.06
C LYS A 67 22.90 -3.26 12.31
N VAL A 68 22.27 -2.71 13.35
CA VAL A 68 22.56 -1.35 13.80
C VAL A 68 23.92 -1.32 14.50
N LYS A 69 24.84 -0.48 14.00
CA LYS A 69 26.10 -0.16 14.66
C LYS A 69 25.96 1.17 15.37
N LEU A 70 26.07 1.15 16.69
CA LEU A 70 26.08 2.35 17.52
C LEU A 70 27.38 3.12 17.30
N LYS A 71 27.28 4.42 17.02
CA LYS A 71 28.44 5.32 16.92
C LYS A 71 28.79 5.94 18.27
N LYS A 72 27.83 6.00 19.18
CA LYS A 72 28.00 6.51 20.55
C LYS A 72 27.63 5.43 21.56
N ARG A 73 28.30 5.45 22.71
CA ARG A 73 27.98 4.56 23.83
C ARG A 73 26.67 5.03 24.48
N PRO A 74 25.67 4.15 24.63
CA PRO A 74 24.45 4.48 25.37
C PRO A 74 24.77 4.80 26.84
N PRO A 75 23.99 5.68 27.48
CA PRO A 75 24.10 5.90 28.93
C PRO A 75 23.80 4.62 29.70
N ASP A 76 24.43 4.43 30.86
CA ASP A 76 24.02 3.40 31.81
C ASP A 76 22.64 3.80 32.39
N MET A 77 21.59 3.07 32.02
CA MET A 77 20.21 3.36 32.45
C MET A 77 19.64 2.28 33.36
N VAL A 78 18.87 2.75 34.34
CA VAL A 78 18.08 1.97 35.29
C VAL A 78 16.62 2.08 34.87
N LEU A 79 15.84 1.02 35.07
CA LEU A 79 14.43 0.93 34.65
C LEU A 79 13.63 2.20 35.02
N ASP A 80 13.66 2.63 36.28
CA ASP A 80 12.86 3.75 36.80
C ASP A 80 13.16 5.12 36.15
N SER A 81 14.25 5.26 35.40
CA SER A 81 14.56 6.50 34.67
C SER A 81 14.00 6.54 33.25
N ILE A 82 13.33 5.47 32.79
CA ILE A 82 12.72 5.39 31.46
C ILE A 82 11.35 6.08 31.46
N THR A 83 11.36 7.40 31.23
CA THR A 83 10.14 8.22 31.12
C THR A 83 9.91 8.78 29.72
N PHE A 84 10.89 8.63 28.82
CA PHE A 84 10.88 9.18 27.46
C PHE A 84 10.56 10.68 27.39
N GLY A 85 11.09 11.46 28.35
CA GLY A 85 10.83 12.90 28.42
C GLY A 85 9.51 13.26 29.11
N GLY A 86 8.91 12.32 29.85
CA GLY A 86 7.64 12.50 30.57
C GLY A 86 6.46 11.79 29.91
N ALA A 87 6.61 11.34 28.66
CA ALA A 87 5.59 10.64 27.88
C ALA A 87 5.06 9.34 28.53
N LEU A 88 5.84 8.72 29.42
CA LEU A 88 5.48 7.49 30.12
C LEU A 88 5.52 7.67 31.64
N GLN A 89 4.45 7.24 32.30
CA GLN A 89 4.25 7.24 33.73
C GLN A 89 4.08 5.80 34.26
N GLU A 90 4.32 5.58 35.55
CA GLU A 90 4.03 4.31 36.23
C GLU A 90 4.60 3.05 35.56
N LEU A 91 5.89 3.09 35.22
CA LEU A 91 6.61 2.00 34.56
C LEU A 91 6.51 0.68 35.35
N LYS A 92 6.27 -0.43 34.63
CA LYS A 92 6.17 -1.82 35.11
C LYS A 92 7.01 -2.74 34.22
N ASN A 93 7.46 -3.86 34.79
CA ASN A 93 8.26 -4.85 34.08
C ASN A 93 7.45 -6.01 33.49
N SER A 94 6.19 -6.17 33.89
CA SER A 94 5.35 -7.27 33.41
C SER A 94 3.88 -6.88 33.28
N LEU A 95 3.15 -7.57 32.41
CA LEU A 95 1.71 -7.41 32.27
C LEU A 95 0.97 -7.71 33.59
N SER A 96 1.53 -8.60 34.40
CA SER A 96 0.96 -9.01 35.69
C SER A 96 0.88 -7.85 36.70
N GLU A 97 1.82 -6.90 36.63
CA GLU A 97 1.91 -5.73 37.52
C GLU A 97 0.94 -4.60 37.16
N LEU A 98 0.34 -4.62 35.97
CA LEU A 98 -0.59 -3.57 35.56
C LEU A 98 -1.83 -3.54 36.46
N PRO A 99 -2.32 -2.36 36.89
CA PRO A 99 -3.49 -2.21 37.73
C PRO A 99 -4.81 -2.39 36.95
N LEU A 100 -4.85 -3.35 36.03
CA LEU A 100 -5.98 -3.66 35.14
C LEU A 100 -6.72 -4.93 35.60
N SER A 101 -8.00 -5.03 35.28
CA SER A 101 -8.79 -6.27 35.46
C SER A 101 -8.30 -7.38 34.52
N LYS A 102 -8.67 -8.64 34.81
CA LYS A 102 -8.36 -9.78 33.93
C LYS A 102 -8.94 -9.58 32.52
N GLU A 103 -10.14 -9.03 32.43
CA GLU A 103 -10.82 -8.75 31.15
C GLU A 103 -10.07 -7.69 30.33
N GLU A 104 -9.61 -6.61 30.96
CA GLU A 104 -8.80 -5.57 30.31
C GLU A 104 -7.45 -6.12 29.83
N LYS A 105 -6.78 -6.94 30.64
CA LYS A 105 -5.51 -7.60 30.26
C LYS A 105 -5.67 -8.59 29.10
N ASN A 106 -6.84 -9.24 28.99
CA ASN A 106 -7.17 -10.19 27.92
C ASN A 106 -7.67 -9.52 26.64
N ARG A 107 -7.71 -8.17 26.56
CA ARG A 107 -8.10 -7.42 25.36
C ARG A 107 -6.97 -6.49 24.89
N PRO A 108 -5.80 -7.05 24.50
CA PRO A 108 -4.72 -6.25 23.96
C PRO A 108 -5.11 -5.66 22.61
N LEU A 109 -4.69 -4.42 22.36
CA LEU A 109 -4.96 -3.70 21.12
C LEU A 109 -3.64 -3.38 20.42
N ALA A 110 -3.54 -3.67 19.13
CA ALA A 110 -2.35 -3.30 18.35
C ALA A 110 -2.27 -1.78 18.23
N TRP A 111 -1.22 -1.17 18.80
CA TRP A 111 -1.15 0.28 18.97
C TRP A 111 -1.15 1.04 17.65
N LYS A 112 -0.25 0.68 16.75
CA LYS A 112 -0.07 1.37 15.45
C LYS A 112 -1.36 1.45 14.61
N PRO A 113 -2.08 0.34 14.33
CA PRO A 113 -3.32 0.42 13.57
C PRO A 113 -4.48 1.06 14.34
N LEU A 114 -4.50 0.98 15.68
CA LEU A 114 -5.48 1.68 16.52
C LEU A 114 -5.28 3.21 16.44
N LEU A 115 -4.06 3.69 16.64
CA LEU A 115 -3.71 5.11 16.63
C LEU A 115 -4.10 5.80 15.31
N LYS A 116 -3.87 5.12 14.18
CA LYS A 116 -4.29 5.59 12.85
C LYS A 116 -5.80 5.83 12.77
N LYS A 117 -6.60 4.95 13.35
CA LYS A 117 -8.08 5.03 13.31
C LYS A 117 -8.62 6.06 14.30
N LEU A 118 -7.98 6.17 15.47
CA LEU A 118 -8.37 7.15 16.49
C LEU A 118 -8.31 8.59 15.99
N TRP A 119 -7.38 8.93 15.09
CA TRP A 119 -7.38 10.25 14.45
C TRP A 119 -8.74 10.62 13.85
N ASN A 120 -9.43 9.68 13.19
CA ASN A 120 -10.74 9.93 12.60
C ASN A 120 -11.87 10.12 13.63
N VAL A 121 -11.64 9.68 14.87
CA VAL A 121 -12.59 9.77 15.98
C VAL A 121 -12.37 11.07 16.76
N VAL A 122 -11.12 11.32 17.18
CA VAL A 122 -10.80 12.44 18.09
C VAL A 122 -10.34 13.71 17.37
N LYS A 123 -9.82 13.60 16.14
CA LYS A 123 -9.27 14.74 15.36
C LYS A 123 -8.21 15.55 16.11
N ASN A 124 -7.41 14.86 16.91
CA ASN A 124 -6.33 15.39 17.73
C ASN A 124 -5.10 14.48 17.55
N ASP A 125 -3.91 15.07 17.41
CA ASP A 125 -2.65 14.40 17.08
C ASP A 125 -1.76 14.13 18.29
N ARG A 126 -2.21 14.45 19.52
CA ARG A 126 -1.37 14.37 20.71
C ARG A 126 -0.91 12.94 21.01
N LEU A 127 -1.76 11.94 20.81
CA LEU A 127 -1.37 10.54 20.94
C LEU A 127 -0.29 10.15 19.91
N GLN A 128 -0.31 10.74 18.70
CA GLN A 128 0.71 10.56 17.68
C GLN A 128 2.02 11.26 18.07
N GLN A 129 1.94 12.46 18.66
CA GLN A 129 3.11 13.18 19.18
C GLN A 129 3.78 12.41 20.32
N ILE A 130 3.02 11.94 21.31
CA ILE A 130 3.53 11.11 22.42
C ILE A 130 4.18 9.82 21.89
N THR A 131 3.55 9.17 20.90
CA THR A 131 4.15 8.01 20.22
C THR A 131 5.48 8.36 19.58
N ALA A 132 5.57 9.49 18.88
CA ALA A 132 6.81 9.96 18.26
C ALA A 132 7.88 10.35 19.29
N GLU A 133 7.51 10.94 20.44
CA GLU A 133 8.42 11.22 21.55
C GLU A 133 9.09 9.95 22.07
N ILE A 134 8.30 8.88 22.26
CA ILE A 134 8.78 7.56 22.67
C ILE A 134 9.64 6.95 21.57
N GLU A 135 9.17 6.83 20.33
CA GLU A 135 9.90 6.15 19.24
C GLU A 135 11.17 6.89 18.78
N ASN A 136 11.19 8.22 18.91
CA ASN A 136 12.32 9.06 18.53
C ASN A 136 13.33 9.26 19.66
N TYR A 137 13.13 8.69 20.85
CA TYR A 137 14.13 8.76 21.90
C TYR A 137 15.37 7.91 21.54
N LYS A 138 16.52 8.57 21.30
CA LYS A 138 17.73 7.96 20.68
C LYS A 138 18.87 7.59 21.63
N TRP A 139 18.67 7.60 22.96
CA TRP A 139 19.67 7.10 23.94
C TRP A 139 21.10 7.62 23.70
N ALA A 140 21.24 8.92 23.41
CA ALA A 140 22.47 9.65 23.06
C ALA A 140 23.06 9.43 21.64
N ASP A 141 22.47 8.60 20.78
CA ASP A 141 22.92 8.41 19.39
C ASP A 141 21.84 8.76 18.35
N SER A 142 21.74 10.05 18.03
CA SER A 142 20.81 10.57 17.02
C SER A 142 21.13 10.16 15.58
N SER A 143 22.25 9.47 15.33
CA SER A 143 22.63 9.05 13.97
C SER A 143 21.95 7.77 13.50
N VAL A 144 21.30 7.03 14.40
CA VAL A 144 20.57 5.80 14.09
C VAL A 144 19.17 6.13 13.56
N PHE A 145 18.89 5.75 12.32
CA PHE A 145 17.58 5.97 11.70
C PHE A 145 16.47 5.17 12.41
N GLN A 146 16.72 3.87 12.62
CA GLN A 146 15.78 2.93 13.24
C GLN A 146 15.41 3.33 14.68
N PRO A 147 14.16 3.11 15.12
CA PRO A 147 13.77 3.31 16.51
C PRO A 147 14.45 2.28 17.43
N TYR A 148 14.83 2.73 18.63
CA TYR A 148 15.36 1.84 19.69
C TYR A 148 14.22 1.09 20.39
N GLN A 149 13.03 1.69 20.42
CA GLN A 149 11.83 1.18 21.06
C GLN A 149 10.60 1.61 20.30
N GLN A 150 9.53 0.83 20.42
CA GLN A 150 8.24 1.14 19.83
C GLN A 150 7.10 0.73 20.74
N ILE A 151 6.01 1.48 20.69
CA ILE A 151 4.76 1.08 21.34
C ILE A 151 4.09 0.02 20.47
N THR A 152 3.93 -1.19 20.98
CA THR A 152 3.36 -2.31 20.20
C THR A 152 1.92 -2.60 20.58
N THR A 153 1.60 -2.51 21.87
CA THR A 153 0.29 -2.90 22.40
C THR A 153 -0.27 -1.84 23.33
N ALA A 154 -1.58 -1.69 23.35
CA ALA A 154 -2.30 -0.88 24.32
C ALA A 154 -3.40 -1.67 25.04
N PHE A 155 -3.73 -1.21 26.24
CA PHE A 155 -4.78 -1.69 27.11
C PHE A 155 -5.53 -0.48 27.65
N ILE A 156 -6.86 -0.54 27.67
CA ILE A 156 -7.71 0.59 28.08
C ILE A 156 -8.31 0.29 29.46
N SER A 157 -8.03 1.14 30.43
CA SER A 157 -8.66 1.10 31.76
C SER A 157 -9.95 1.90 31.75
N GLN A 158 -11.06 1.33 32.26
CA GLN A 158 -12.34 2.04 32.44
C GLN A 158 -12.74 2.20 33.91
N LYS A 159 -11.79 2.05 34.84
CA LYS A 159 -12.07 2.06 36.28
C LYS A 159 -12.45 3.44 36.82
N ASP A 160 -11.93 4.50 36.21
CA ASP A 160 -12.10 5.88 36.63
C ASP A 160 -12.99 6.70 35.67
N SER A 161 -13.32 7.92 36.08
CA SER A 161 -14.16 8.84 35.28
C SER A 161 -13.53 9.27 33.95
N VAL A 162 -12.20 9.16 33.84
CA VAL A 162 -11.42 9.41 32.63
C VAL A 162 -10.66 8.12 32.30
N PRO A 163 -10.82 7.55 31.08
CA PRO A 163 -10.12 6.34 30.69
C PRO A 163 -8.61 6.52 30.68
N GLU A 164 -7.87 5.53 31.19
CA GLU A 164 -6.41 5.51 31.09
C GLU A 164 -5.95 4.60 29.95
N ILE A 165 -4.82 4.95 29.33
CA ILE A 165 -4.18 4.15 28.29
C ILE A 165 -2.87 3.60 28.85
N TRP A 166 -2.86 2.29 29.06
CA TRP A 166 -1.66 1.53 29.41
C TRP A 166 -1.07 0.93 28.14
N ILE A 167 0.26 0.93 28.02
CA ILE A 167 0.95 0.47 26.81
C ILE A 167 2.05 -0.53 27.13
N LYS A 168 2.36 -1.37 26.14
CA LYS A 168 3.56 -2.19 26.06
C LYS A 168 4.53 -1.56 25.07
N ILE A 169 5.76 -1.34 25.52
CA ILE A 169 6.87 -0.85 24.72
C ILE A 169 7.85 -2.00 24.53
N GLU A 170 8.13 -2.35 23.29
CA GLU A 170 9.15 -3.35 22.93
C GLU A 170 10.42 -2.65 22.45
N PHE A 171 11.56 -3.18 22.87
CA PHE A 171 12.87 -2.69 22.46
C PHE A 171 13.39 -3.48 21.26
N SER A 172 14.00 -2.79 20.30
CA SER A 172 14.63 -3.43 19.15
C SER A 172 15.65 -4.49 19.61
N PRO A 173 15.75 -5.67 18.94
CA PRO A 173 16.56 -6.80 19.45
C PRO A 173 18.07 -6.52 19.60
N TRP A 174 18.57 -5.42 19.02
CA TRP A 174 19.95 -4.96 19.15
C TRP A 174 20.17 -4.05 20.38
N VAL A 175 19.12 -3.66 21.10
CA VAL A 175 19.16 -2.87 22.35
C VAL A 175 19.46 -3.80 23.53
N LYS A 176 20.75 -4.11 23.70
CA LYS A 176 21.23 -5.06 24.72
C LYS A 176 21.74 -4.41 26.01
N PHE A 177 21.79 -3.07 26.05
CA PHE A 177 22.40 -2.32 27.16
C PHE A 177 21.45 -2.08 28.34
N LEU A 178 20.18 -2.46 28.23
CA LEU A 178 19.18 -2.36 29.30
C LEU A 178 19.37 -3.52 30.29
N LYS A 179 19.81 -3.20 31.51
CA LYS A 179 20.23 -4.18 32.53
C LYS A 179 19.09 -4.72 33.41
N SER A 180 17.94 -4.03 33.49
CA SER A 180 16.82 -4.34 34.39
C SER A 180 15.46 -4.45 33.68
N VAL A 181 15.49 -4.67 32.37
CA VAL A 181 14.30 -4.94 31.56
C VAL A 181 14.30 -6.42 31.19
N ASP A 182 13.21 -7.08 31.53
CA ASP A 182 13.00 -8.50 31.30
C ASP A 182 12.43 -8.76 29.89
N ASP A 183 12.60 -10.00 29.44
CA ASP A 183 11.94 -10.58 28.27
C ASP A 183 10.88 -11.54 28.86
N GLU A 184 9.66 -11.01 29.07
CA GLU A 184 8.58 -11.64 29.85
C GLU A 184 8.13 -12.94 29.17
N ASP A 185 8.00 -12.91 27.84
CA ASP A 185 7.52 -14.04 27.05
C ASP A 185 8.63 -14.91 26.43
N ARG A 186 9.90 -14.57 26.67
CA ARG A 186 11.11 -15.28 26.23
C ARG A 186 11.21 -15.39 24.71
N ASP A 187 10.75 -14.39 23.99
CA ASP A 187 10.77 -14.33 22.54
C ASP A 187 12.03 -13.68 21.95
N GLY A 188 12.93 -13.20 22.81
CA GLY A 188 14.18 -12.54 22.46
C GLY A 188 14.07 -11.02 22.33
N ILE A 189 12.89 -10.46 22.60
CA ILE A 189 12.62 -9.03 22.69
C ILE A 189 12.44 -8.66 24.16
N LYS A 190 12.91 -7.47 24.53
CA LYS A 190 12.69 -6.93 25.87
C LYS A 190 11.48 -6.02 25.82
N GLU A 191 10.68 -6.02 26.87
CA GLU A 191 9.53 -5.11 26.98
C GLU A 191 9.39 -4.48 28.36
N VAL A 192 8.73 -3.32 28.36
CA VAL A 192 8.23 -2.66 29.55
C VAL A 192 6.79 -2.23 29.33
N TYR A 193 6.09 -1.97 30.42
CA TYR A 193 4.74 -1.45 30.40
C TYR A 193 4.65 -0.14 31.15
N GLY A 194 3.72 0.73 30.80
CA GLY A 194 3.47 1.96 31.55
C GLY A 194 2.21 2.66 31.10
N ARG A 195 1.79 3.66 31.87
CA ARG A 195 0.65 4.51 31.55
C ARG A 195 1.13 5.68 30.69
N LEU A 196 0.44 5.94 29.58
CA LEU A 196 0.71 7.13 28.79
C LEU A 196 0.37 8.39 29.59
N ASP A 197 1.23 9.41 29.48
CA ASP A 197 0.87 10.75 29.95
C ASP A 197 -0.17 11.35 29.00
N THR A 198 -1.39 11.52 29.49
CA THR A 198 -2.50 12.08 28.72
C THR A 198 -3.08 13.33 29.37
N ASP A 199 -2.34 13.95 30.30
CA ASP A 199 -2.84 15.07 31.11
C ASP A 199 -3.17 16.31 30.28
N ASP A 200 -2.51 16.47 29.12
CA ASP A 200 -2.73 17.55 28.17
C ASP A 200 -3.78 17.22 27.09
N ILE A 201 -4.37 16.02 27.13
CA ILE A 201 -5.44 15.60 26.22
C ILE A 201 -6.79 15.94 26.86
N ASN A 202 -7.67 16.57 26.07
CA ASN A 202 -9.03 16.86 26.51
C ASN A 202 -9.74 15.56 27.00
N PRO A 203 -10.25 15.51 28.25
CA PRO A 203 -10.90 14.31 28.79
C PRO A 203 -12.08 13.78 27.96
N ASP A 204 -12.84 14.64 27.29
CA ASP A 204 -13.94 14.22 26.43
C ASP A 204 -13.44 13.55 25.15
N SER A 205 -12.25 13.92 24.67
CA SER A 205 -11.59 13.23 23.56
C SER A 205 -11.17 11.81 23.96
N LEU A 206 -10.62 11.64 25.18
CA LEU A 206 -10.28 10.32 25.72
C LEU A 206 -11.52 9.45 25.93
N LYS A 207 -12.61 10.01 26.48
CA LYS A 207 -13.89 9.30 26.61
C LYS A 207 -14.45 8.88 25.25
N LYS A 208 -14.40 9.77 24.25
CA LYS A 208 -14.84 9.47 22.88
C LYS A 208 -14.01 8.35 22.24
N ALA A 209 -12.68 8.37 22.44
CA ALA A 209 -11.79 7.32 21.99
C ALA A 209 -12.13 5.98 22.65
N ALA A 210 -12.23 5.93 23.99
CA ALA A 210 -12.55 4.71 24.72
C ALA A 210 -13.94 4.16 24.35
N PHE A 211 -14.93 5.03 24.16
CA PHE A 211 -16.27 4.66 23.71
C PHE A 211 -16.22 4.02 22.32
N TRP A 212 -15.53 4.63 21.37
CA TRP A 212 -15.38 4.09 20.02
C TRP A 212 -14.61 2.76 20.01
N ILE A 213 -13.52 2.66 20.78
CA ILE A 213 -12.76 1.42 20.93
C ILE A 213 -13.68 0.29 21.40
N LYS A 214 -14.44 0.53 22.46
CA LYS A 214 -15.33 -0.49 23.04
C LYS A 214 -16.45 -0.90 22.09
N ASN A 215 -17.17 0.05 21.51
CA ASN A 215 -18.43 -0.23 20.82
C ASN A 215 -18.25 -0.52 19.32
N GLU A 216 -17.19 0.00 18.70
CA GLU A 216 -16.93 -0.21 17.27
C GLU A 216 -15.75 -1.15 17.07
N TYR A 217 -14.56 -0.76 17.55
CA TYR A 217 -13.30 -1.45 17.22
C TYR A 217 -13.23 -2.88 17.79
N CYS A 218 -13.70 -3.08 19.02
CA CYS A 218 -13.69 -4.36 19.72
C CYS A 218 -14.98 -5.18 19.57
N SER A 219 -16.08 -4.57 19.09
CA SER A 219 -17.41 -5.19 19.15
C SER A 219 -18.11 -5.37 17.81
N LYS A 220 -17.80 -4.57 16.78
CA LYS A 220 -18.42 -4.73 15.46
C LYS A 220 -17.83 -5.96 14.76
N VAL A 221 -18.65 -6.99 14.58
CA VAL A 221 -18.31 -8.20 13.82
C VAL A 221 -18.33 -7.86 12.33
N LEU A 222 -17.22 -8.11 11.64
CA LEU A 222 -17.09 -7.90 10.20
C LEU A 222 -17.62 -9.10 9.42
N ASP A 223 -18.29 -8.83 8.30
CA ASP A 223 -18.58 -9.88 7.31
C ASP A 223 -17.33 -10.25 6.48
N ARG A 224 -17.45 -11.27 5.63
CA ARG A 224 -16.33 -11.74 4.80
C ARG A 224 -15.83 -10.66 3.83
N SER A 225 -16.72 -9.84 3.27
CA SER A 225 -16.31 -8.75 2.37
C SER A 225 -15.58 -7.65 3.13
N GLU A 226 -16.07 -7.24 4.29
CA GLU A 226 -15.43 -6.24 5.15
C GLU A 226 -14.06 -6.73 5.65
N ALA A 227 -13.91 -8.03 5.93
CA ALA A 227 -12.62 -8.62 6.31
C ALA A 227 -11.62 -8.74 5.13
N VAL A 228 -12.11 -9.00 3.91
CA VAL A 228 -11.30 -8.93 2.68
C VAL A 228 -10.82 -7.49 2.44
N ASP A 229 -11.71 -6.51 2.64
CA ASP A 229 -11.35 -5.09 2.56
C ASP A 229 -10.27 -4.76 3.60
N TRP A 230 -10.42 -5.23 4.85
CA TRP A 230 -9.41 -5.03 5.91
C TRP A 230 -8.03 -5.56 5.53
N VAL A 231 -7.92 -6.80 5.03
CA VAL A 231 -6.61 -7.37 4.68
C VAL A 231 -6.02 -6.73 3.41
N THR A 232 -6.87 -6.23 2.51
CA THR A 232 -6.46 -5.45 1.34
C THR A 232 -5.88 -4.09 1.77
N ASP A 233 -6.54 -3.41 2.71
CA ASP A 233 -6.05 -2.18 3.34
C ASP A 233 -4.73 -2.41 4.06
N LEU A 234 -4.59 -3.52 4.79
CA LEU A 234 -3.35 -3.90 5.47
C LEU A 234 -2.21 -4.13 4.47
N ALA A 235 -2.44 -4.92 3.41
CA ALA A 235 -1.44 -5.22 2.41
C ALA A 235 -0.98 -3.97 1.65
N SER A 236 -1.91 -3.08 1.32
CA SER A 236 -1.60 -1.79 0.72
C SER A 236 -0.80 -0.89 1.67
N TYR A 237 -1.18 -0.86 2.95
CA TYR A 237 -0.53 -0.04 3.95
C TYR A 237 0.90 -0.51 4.27
N TRP A 238 1.13 -1.82 4.39
CA TRP A 238 2.46 -2.36 4.61
C TRP A 238 3.32 -2.39 3.36
N TYR A 239 2.72 -2.35 2.17
CA TYR A 239 3.43 -2.53 0.91
C TYR A 239 4.65 -1.61 0.80
N PRO A 240 4.53 -0.28 1.02
CA PRO A 240 5.66 0.58 0.82
C PRO A 240 6.86 0.08 1.61
N THR A 241 6.68 -0.25 2.90
CA THR A 241 7.79 -0.52 3.85
C THR A 241 8.19 -1.99 3.92
N ARG A 242 7.32 -2.91 3.50
CA ARG A 242 7.48 -4.36 3.67
C ARG A 242 7.32 -5.15 2.38
N ASN A 243 7.03 -4.47 1.27
CA ASN A 243 6.84 -5.06 -0.05
C ASN A 243 5.81 -6.22 -0.01
N THR A 244 4.65 -5.93 0.56
CA THR A 244 3.54 -6.87 0.72
C THR A 244 2.65 -6.92 -0.51
N ASP A 245 2.18 -8.12 -0.83
CA ASP A 245 1.14 -8.36 -1.81
C ASP A 245 0.21 -9.50 -1.35
N LEU A 246 -1.03 -9.50 -1.82
CA LEU A 246 -1.97 -10.59 -1.59
C LEU A 246 -1.83 -11.64 -2.69
N LEU A 247 -1.62 -12.89 -2.29
CA LEU A 247 -1.60 -14.03 -3.20
C LEU A 247 -3.03 -14.40 -3.58
N GLU A 248 -3.28 -14.60 -4.88
CA GLU A 248 -4.52 -15.22 -5.33
C GLU A 248 -4.44 -16.73 -5.11
N ILE A 249 -5.42 -17.28 -4.40
CA ILE A 249 -5.59 -18.72 -4.19
C ILE A 249 -6.84 -19.13 -4.93
N SER A 250 -6.72 -20.04 -5.89
CA SER A 250 -7.87 -20.46 -6.69
C SER A 250 -8.89 -21.19 -5.82
N ALA A 251 -10.17 -21.09 -6.17
CA ALA A 251 -11.23 -21.80 -5.46
C ALA A 251 -10.93 -23.31 -5.43
N GLY A 252 -10.91 -23.90 -4.24
CA GLY A 252 -10.61 -25.32 -4.01
C GLY A 252 -9.12 -25.65 -3.84
N GLU A 253 -8.22 -24.68 -4.00
CA GLU A 253 -6.79 -24.85 -3.69
C GLU A 253 -6.48 -24.59 -2.21
N SER A 254 -5.40 -25.19 -1.73
CA SER A 254 -4.88 -25.01 -0.38
C SER A 254 -3.50 -24.38 -0.39
N TRP A 255 -3.19 -23.54 0.60
CA TRP A 255 -1.85 -23.02 0.82
C TRP A 255 -1.09 -23.88 1.85
N PRO A 256 0.23 -24.13 1.73
CA PRO A 256 1.16 -23.63 0.71
C PRO A 256 1.00 -24.31 -0.65
N GLY A 257 1.03 -23.48 -1.70
CA GLY A 257 0.89 -23.91 -3.10
C GLY A 257 2.22 -24.25 -3.77
N LYS A 258 2.17 -24.51 -5.09
CA LYS A 258 3.36 -24.87 -5.90
C LYS A 258 4.46 -23.79 -5.83
N ASP A 259 4.08 -22.53 -5.89
CA ASP A 259 5.02 -21.41 -5.96
C ASP A 259 5.49 -20.90 -4.58
N THR A 260 4.97 -21.46 -3.49
CA THR A 260 5.41 -21.08 -2.14
C THR A 260 6.86 -21.49 -1.88
N GLY A 261 7.63 -20.59 -1.26
CA GLY A 261 9.05 -20.77 -0.96
C GLY A 261 9.36 -22.02 -0.12
N LYS A 262 10.53 -22.62 -0.37
CA LYS A 262 10.96 -23.89 0.27
C LYS A 262 10.99 -23.81 1.81
N LYS A 263 11.43 -22.68 2.37
CA LYS A 263 11.48 -22.46 3.82
C LYS A 263 10.08 -22.49 4.43
N ALA A 264 9.14 -21.76 3.84
CA ALA A 264 7.76 -21.73 4.28
C ALA A 264 7.09 -23.11 4.23
N LYS A 265 7.28 -23.87 3.14
CA LYS A 265 6.81 -25.26 3.04
C LYS A 265 7.36 -26.18 4.14
N LYS A 266 8.64 -25.98 4.52
CA LYS A 266 9.27 -26.75 5.59
C LYS A 266 8.68 -26.39 6.97
N GLU A 267 8.49 -25.10 7.24
CA GLU A 267 7.89 -24.61 8.49
C GLU A 267 6.45 -25.11 8.66
N MET A 268 5.70 -25.21 7.57
CA MET A 268 4.33 -25.75 7.58
C MET A 268 4.27 -27.26 7.89
N LYS A 269 5.36 -28.03 7.87
CA LYS A 269 5.40 -29.46 8.24
C LYS A 269 4.27 -30.32 7.61
N LYS A 270 3.92 -30.08 6.35
CA LYS A 270 2.80 -30.71 5.61
C LYS A 270 1.38 -30.30 6.05
N MET A 271 1.23 -29.27 6.89
CA MET A 271 -0.04 -28.60 7.12
C MET A 271 -0.44 -27.83 5.86
N PHE A 272 -1.73 -27.90 5.53
CA PHE A 272 -2.35 -27.14 4.46
C PHE A 272 -3.52 -26.34 5.03
N VAL A 273 -3.67 -25.11 4.57
CA VAL A 273 -4.75 -24.20 4.91
C VAL A 273 -5.67 -24.13 3.71
N THR A 274 -6.90 -24.64 3.88
CA THR A 274 -7.96 -24.58 2.88
C THR A 274 -8.82 -23.34 3.11
N ASP A 275 -9.18 -22.63 2.05
CA ASP A 275 -10.02 -21.41 2.09
C ASP A 275 -9.55 -20.36 3.14
N PRO A 276 -8.26 -19.96 3.16
CA PRO A 276 -7.86 -18.84 4.01
C PRO A 276 -8.61 -17.57 3.57
N LEU A 277 -8.87 -16.65 4.50
CA LEU A 277 -9.40 -15.32 4.16
C LEU A 277 -8.43 -14.63 3.18
N ALA A 278 -7.13 -14.71 3.49
CA ALA A 278 -6.06 -14.23 2.64
C ALA A 278 -4.72 -14.86 3.01
N VAL A 279 -3.82 -14.92 2.02
CA VAL A 279 -2.39 -15.13 2.22
C VAL A 279 -1.66 -13.91 1.71
N MET A 280 -1.01 -13.18 2.62
CA MET A 280 -0.20 -12.02 2.30
C MET A 280 1.28 -12.41 2.32
N GLU A 281 1.94 -12.28 1.17
CA GLU A 281 3.39 -12.41 1.04
C GLU A 281 4.02 -11.03 1.25
N GLY A 282 5.06 -10.94 2.08
CA GLY A 282 5.88 -9.74 2.24
C GLY A 282 7.36 -10.05 2.03
N LYS A 283 8.08 -9.12 1.40
CA LYS A 283 9.53 -9.22 1.16
C LYS A 283 10.26 -8.04 1.81
N PRO A 284 10.19 -7.88 3.15
CA PRO A 284 10.66 -6.67 3.83
C PRO A 284 12.19 -6.51 3.82
N PHE A 285 12.95 -7.61 3.71
CA PHE A 285 14.42 -7.59 3.84
C PHE A 285 15.16 -8.04 2.58
N SER A 286 14.57 -8.96 1.82
CA SER A 286 15.14 -9.51 0.60
C SER A 286 14.05 -10.19 -0.22
N PRO A 287 14.06 -10.06 -1.56
CA PRO A 287 13.14 -10.79 -2.44
C PRO A 287 13.18 -12.32 -2.24
N ASP A 288 14.34 -12.86 -1.82
CA ASP A 288 14.57 -14.30 -1.66
C ASP A 288 14.14 -14.86 -0.30
N LYS A 289 13.68 -13.99 0.62
CA LYS A 289 13.27 -14.35 1.98
C LYS A 289 11.89 -13.81 2.31
N PRO A 290 10.84 -14.28 1.59
CA PRO A 290 9.48 -13.86 1.87
C PRO A 290 9.01 -14.32 3.26
N VAL A 291 8.16 -13.49 3.86
CA VAL A 291 7.37 -13.79 5.06
C VAL A 291 5.91 -13.90 4.63
N TYR A 292 5.23 -14.95 5.06
CA TYR A 292 3.83 -15.22 4.73
C TYR A 292 2.95 -15.05 5.95
N ASN A 293 1.91 -14.22 5.82
CA ASN A 293 0.87 -14.04 6.80
C ASN A 293 -0.41 -14.69 6.28
N VAL A 294 -0.85 -15.77 6.94
CA VAL A 294 -2.06 -16.50 6.57
C VAL A 294 -3.13 -16.24 7.61
N PHE A 295 -4.23 -15.66 7.18
CA PHE A 295 -5.38 -15.35 8.04
C PHE A 295 -6.50 -16.36 7.78
N VAL A 296 -6.86 -17.12 8.81
CA VAL A 296 -8.00 -18.05 8.79
C VAL A 296 -9.09 -17.43 9.65
N VAL A 297 -10.18 -16.98 9.02
CA VAL A 297 -11.22 -16.22 9.73
C VAL A 297 -12.53 -16.96 9.66
N GLN A 298 -13.17 -17.14 10.81
CA GLN A 298 -14.49 -17.75 10.89
C GLN A 298 -15.56 -16.69 10.68
N PHE A 299 -16.47 -16.95 9.74
CA PHE A 299 -17.64 -16.13 9.49
C PHE A 299 -18.91 -16.94 9.79
N PRO A 300 -19.98 -16.31 10.27
CA PRO A 300 -21.30 -16.93 10.26
C PRO A 300 -21.68 -17.32 8.82
N GLU A 301 -22.24 -18.51 8.62
CA GLU A 301 -22.56 -19.01 7.28
C GLU A 301 -23.53 -18.04 6.55
N ILE A 302 -23.12 -17.57 5.37
CA ILE A 302 -23.99 -16.90 4.40
C ILE A 302 -23.74 -17.52 3.03
N ALA A 303 -24.83 -17.77 2.31
CA ALA A 303 -24.84 -18.37 0.98
C ALA A 303 -24.04 -17.53 -0.03
N LYS A 304 -23.20 -18.22 -0.84
CA LYS A 304 -22.45 -17.62 -1.95
C LYS A 304 -23.43 -17.10 -3.00
N SER A 305 -23.30 -15.84 -3.42
CA SER A 305 -23.98 -15.32 -4.61
C SER A 305 -23.20 -15.70 -5.87
N GLU A 306 -23.85 -16.38 -6.81
CA GLU A 306 -23.29 -16.67 -8.13
C GLU A 306 -23.20 -15.40 -8.97
N SER A 307 -22.03 -15.16 -9.59
CA SER A 307 -21.88 -14.14 -10.63
C SER A 307 -22.41 -14.69 -11.95
N VAL A 308 -23.30 -13.94 -12.61
CA VAL A 308 -23.82 -14.27 -13.94
C VAL A 308 -22.71 -14.08 -14.97
N GLU A 309 -22.42 -15.12 -15.75
CA GLU A 309 -21.49 -15.06 -16.88
C GLU A 309 -22.15 -14.35 -18.07
N PRO A 310 -21.62 -13.22 -18.55
CA PRO A 310 -22.00 -12.69 -19.85
C PRO A 310 -21.31 -13.49 -20.97
N ASP A 311 -22.07 -13.87 -21.98
CA ASP A 311 -21.58 -14.54 -23.18
C ASP A 311 -20.90 -13.51 -24.11
N PHE A 312 -19.57 -13.50 -24.12
CA PHE A 312 -18.78 -12.75 -25.09
C PHE A 312 -18.07 -13.73 -26.04
N SER A 313 -18.49 -13.74 -27.31
CA SER A 313 -17.83 -14.49 -28.39
C SER A 313 -16.39 -14.01 -28.58
N SER A 314 -15.43 -14.92 -28.74
CA SER A 314 -14.00 -14.64 -29.01
C SER A 314 -13.82 -13.50 -30.01
N GLY A 315 -13.13 -12.44 -29.61
CA GLY A 315 -12.90 -11.27 -30.46
C GLY A 315 -11.60 -11.43 -31.25
N THR A 316 -11.60 -10.92 -32.47
CA THR A 316 -10.42 -10.87 -33.32
C THR A 316 -9.46 -9.79 -32.83
N TYR A 317 -8.16 -10.09 -32.75
CA TYR A 317 -7.10 -9.13 -32.43
C TYR A 317 -7.19 -7.91 -33.35
N ASP A 318 -7.22 -6.70 -32.78
CA ASP A 318 -7.19 -5.47 -33.56
C ASP A 318 -5.74 -5.14 -33.98
N SER A 319 -5.45 -5.23 -35.28
CA SER A 319 -4.13 -4.92 -35.85
C SER A 319 -3.98 -3.48 -36.34
N SER A 320 -4.96 -2.60 -36.09
CA SER A 320 -4.89 -1.19 -36.50
C SER A 320 -3.80 -0.44 -35.74
N VAL A 321 -3.12 0.47 -36.44
CA VAL A 321 -2.17 1.41 -35.84
C VAL A 321 -2.95 2.60 -35.31
N SER A 322 -2.86 2.86 -34.00
CA SER A 322 -3.61 3.95 -33.38
C SER A 322 -3.02 5.32 -33.71
N GLN A 323 -3.86 6.36 -33.69
CA GLN A 323 -3.40 7.74 -33.81
C GLN A 323 -2.39 8.12 -32.71
N ASN A 324 -2.58 7.59 -31.50
CA ASN A 324 -1.67 7.80 -30.37
C ASN A 324 -0.28 7.23 -30.67
N PHE A 325 -0.21 6.02 -31.24
CA PHE A 325 1.05 5.39 -31.65
C PHE A 325 1.80 6.27 -32.66
N THR A 326 1.11 6.72 -33.72
CA THR A 326 1.71 7.60 -34.74
C THR A 326 2.16 8.95 -34.16
N ALA A 327 1.32 9.58 -33.33
CA ALA A 327 1.63 10.86 -32.70
C ALA A 327 2.84 10.76 -31.74
N ASN A 328 2.93 9.68 -30.97
CA ASN A 328 4.08 9.41 -30.11
C ASN A 328 5.37 9.23 -30.91
N ARG A 329 5.34 8.48 -32.03
CA ARG A 329 6.53 8.32 -32.89
C ARG A 329 7.03 9.66 -33.41
N ILE A 330 6.12 10.51 -33.89
CA ILE A 330 6.46 11.87 -34.34
C ILE A 330 7.05 12.69 -33.19
N ARG A 331 6.43 12.63 -32.00
CA ARG A 331 6.93 13.33 -30.82
C ARG A 331 8.34 12.88 -30.42
N PHE A 332 8.60 11.58 -30.31
CA PHE A 332 9.93 11.07 -29.96
C PHE A 332 10.99 11.48 -31.01
N GLN A 333 10.64 11.43 -32.30
CA GLN A 333 11.53 11.93 -33.36
C GLN A 333 11.82 13.43 -33.22
N ASN A 334 10.83 14.23 -32.86
CA ASN A 334 11.01 15.67 -32.63
C ASN A 334 11.82 15.95 -31.36
N GLU A 335 11.61 15.21 -30.27
CA GLU A 335 12.38 15.31 -29.02
C GLU A 335 13.88 15.09 -29.28
N VAL A 336 14.24 14.13 -30.15
CA VAL A 336 15.63 13.90 -30.59
C VAL A 336 16.13 15.01 -31.52
N LYS A 337 15.30 15.49 -32.46
CA LYS A 337 15.70 16.57 -33.39
C LYS A 337 15.96 17.91 -32.70
N GLU A 338 15.12 18.29 -31.75
CA GLU A 338 15.18 19.58 -31.05
C GLU A 338 16.38 19.65 -30.08
N SER A 339 16.79 18.51 -29.54
CA SER A 339 17.71 18.48 -28.40
C SER A 339 19.06 17.79 -28.67
N GLY A 340 19.19 17.08 -29.80
CA GLY A 340 20.30 16.20 -30.12
C GLY A 340 20.03 14.74 -29.73
N VAL A 341 21.05 13.87 -29.83
CA VAL A 341 20.97 12.50 -29.29
C VAL A 341 20.79 12.54 -27.76
N TYR A 342 20.24 11.48 -27.17
CA TYR A 342 19.86 11.43 -25.75
C TYR A 342 21.05 11.72 -24.82
N GLU A 343 22.26 11.31 -25.21
CA GLU A 343 23.52 11.55 -24.49
C GLU A 343 23.83 13.05 -24.37
N SER A 344 23.62 13.83 -25.43
CA SER A 344 23.84 15.28 -25.39
C SER A 344 22.85 16.00 -24.48
N GLN A 345 21.66 15.45 -24.27
CA GLN A 345 20.69 15.97 -23.30
C GLN A 345 21.10 15.65 -21.87
N GLU A 346 21.59 14.43 -21.62
CA GLU A 346 22.14 14.05 -20.32
C GLU A 346 23.30 14.98 -19.92
N GLU A 347 24.21 15.27 -20.86
CA GLU A 347 25.32 16.21 -20.63
C GLU A 347 24.82 17.62 -20.26
N LYS A 348 23.80 18.14 -20.96
CA LYS A 348 23.17 19.44 -20.63
C LYS A 348 22.57 19.45 -19.22
N ASN A 349 22.03 18.31 -18.77
CA ASN A 349 21.46 18.13 -17.44
C ASN A 349 22.51 17.76 -16.36
N GLY A 350 23.81 17.79 -16.68
CA GLY A 350 24.87 17.32 -15.78
C GLY A 350 24.94 18.07 -14.45
N SER A 351 24.71 19.39 -14.45
CA SER A 351 24.65 20.19 -13.22
C SER A 351 23.48 19.79 -12.32
N PHE A 352 22.30 19.55 -12.90
CA PHE A 352 21.14 18.99 -12.20
C PHE A 352 21.45 17.62 -11.61
N ALA A 353 22.07 16.73 -12.39
CA ALA A 353 22.43 15.39 -11.94
C ALA A 353 23.41 15.41 -10.75
N ILE A 354 24.39 16.32 -10.75
CA ILE A 354 25.33 16.51 -9.64
C ILE A 354 24.60 17.03 -8.39
N ALA A 355 23.77 18.06 -8.52
CA ALA A 355 23.02 18.63 -7.41
C ALA A 355 22.06 17.59 -6.79
N LEU A 356 21.37 16.81 -7.63
CA LEU A 356 20.48 15.74 -7.19
C LEU A 356 21.23 14.61 -6.48
N LYS A 357 22.40 14.19 -6.98
CA LYS A 357 23.27 13.21 -6.29
C LYS A 357 23.71 13.70 -4.92
N ASN A 358 24.09 14.98 -4.82
CA ASN A 358 24.48 15.58 -3.53
C ASN A 358 23.30 15.60 -2.56
N TRP A 359 22.10 15.92 -3.02
CA TRP A 359 20.89 15.87 -2.19
C TRP A 359 20.57 14.44 -1.74
N LEU A 360 20.63 13.45 -2.63
CA LEU A 360 20.43 12.05 -2.28
C LEU A 360 21.42 11.58 -1.19
N ASN A 361 22.68 12.01 -1.28
CA ASN A 361 23.75 11.65 -0.36
C ASN A 361 23.74 12.43 0.96
N SER A 362 22.86 13.43 1.12
CA SER A 362 22.80 14.24 2.35
C SER A 362 22.06 13.55 3.51
N VAL A 363 21.34 12.47 3.23
CA VAL A 363 20.61 11.66 4.22
C VAL A 363 21.07 10.20 4.18
N PRO A 364 20.84 9.41 5.26
CA PRO A 364 21.21 7.99 5.27
C PRO A 364 20.60 7.20 4.08
N PRO A 365 21.29 6.18 3.54
CA PRO A 365 20.80 5.37 2.42
C PRO A 365 19.42 4.72 2.68
N ASP A 366 19.12 4.39 3.95
CA ASP A 366 17.87 3.74 4.35
C ASP A 366 16.67 4.71 4.40
N GLN A 367 16.91 6.03 4.38
CA GLN A 367 15.84 7.02 4.36
C GLN A 367 15.23 7.08 2.96
N MET A 368 13.94 6.77 2.86
CA MET A 368 13.26 6.61 1.55
C MET A 368 12.44 7.82 1.13
N ALA A 369 12.16 8.78 2.03
CA ALA A 369 11.50 10.03 1.70
C ALA A 369 12.41 11.24 1.92
N PHE A 370 12.25 12.23 1.05
CA PHE A 370 13.00 13.47 1.04
C PHE A 370 12.05 14.66 1.14
N GLU A 371 12.42 15.66 1.93
CA GLU A 371 11.65 16.88 2.08
C GLU A 371 12.07 17.90 1.01
N GLY A 372 11.09 18.36 0.24
CA GLY A 372 11.22 19.48 -0.68
C GLY A 372 10.59 20.77 -0.14
N ARG A 373 10.33 21.72 -1.03
CA ARG A 373 9.69 23.01 -0.72
C ARG A 373 8.17 22.84 -0.56
N ASP A 374 7.52 23.79 0.11
CA ASP A 374 6.05 23.90 0.23
C ASP A 374 5.32 22.63 0.75
N GLY A 375 6.00 21.86 1.61
CA GLY A 375 5.48 20.62 2.19
C GLY A 375 5.47 19.42 1.25
N TRP A 376 6.17 19.49 0.11
CA TRP A 376 6.33 18.34 -0.79
C TRP A 376 7.30 17.33 -0.23
N LEU A 377 6.95 16.05 -0.34
CA LEU A 377 7.83 14.93 -0.07
C LEU A 377 8.15 14.21 -1.37
N PHE A 378 9.35 13.64 -1.51
CA PHE A 378 9.79 12.92 -2.71
C PHE A 378 10.33 11.54 -2.36
N PHE A 379 10.12 10.58 -3.27
CA PHE A 379 10.52 9.20 -3.06
C PHE A 379 11.93 8.96 -3.59
N ARG A 380 12.77 8.33 -2.77
CA ARG A 380 14.17 8.04 -3.10
C ARG A 380 14.33 7.33 -4.45
N LYS A 381 13.60 6.24 -4.69
CA LYS A 381 13.75 5.44 -5.93
C LYS A 381 13.35 6.23 -7.18
N SER A 382 12.33 7.09 -7.05
CA SER A 382 11.95 7.97 -8.16
C SER A 382 13.04 9.00 -8.45
N LEU A 383 13.64 9.61 -7.41
CA LEU A 383 14.77 10.52 -7.56
C LEU A 383 15.98 9.82 -8.19
N GLU A 384 16.29 8.60 -7.76
CA GLU A 384 17.36 7.77 -8.35
C GLU A 384 17.09 7.46 -9.83
N SER A 385 15.84 7.22 -10.22
CA SER A 385 15.47 7.01 -11.63
C SER A 385 15.67 8.24 -12.52
N LEU A 386 15.75 9.46 -11.95
CA LEU A 386 16.11 10.65 -12.72
C LEU A 386 17.59 10.67 -13.11
N LEU A 387 18.41 9.84 -12.47
CA LEU A 387 19.84 9.73 -12.71
C LEU A 387 20.22 8.51 -13.57
N SER A 388 19.23 7.82 -14.16
CA SER A 388 19.50 6.63 -14.96
C SER A 388 20.08 7.01 -16.31
N GLY A 389 21.07 6.23 -16.77
CA GLY A 389 21.45 6.19 -18.18
C GLY A 389 20.44 5.38 -19.01
N ASP A 390 20.89 4.85 -20.14
CA ASP A 390 20.05 4.07 -21.04
C ASP A 390 19.48 2.81 -20.36
N ILE A 391 18.14 2.79 -20.22
CA ILE A 391 17.38 1.77 -19.52
C ILE A 391 17.50 0.40 -20.19
N ILE A 392 17.74 0.34 -21.50
CA ILE A 392 17.88 -0.94 -22.22
C ILE A 392 19.26 -1.58 -22.02
N LEU A 393 20.24 -0.85 -21.48
CA LEU A 393 21.58 -1.36 -21.19
C LEU A 393 21.72 -1.97 -19.79
N GLN A 394 20.63 -1.98 -19.03
CA GLN A 394 20.59 -2.67 -17.73
C GLN A 394 20.76 -4.18 -17.90
N ALA A 395 21.08 -4.87 -16.79
CA ALA A 395 21.12 -6.34 -16.76
C ALA A 395 19.83 -6.97 -17.32
N GLU A 396 19.90 -8.19 -17.85
CA GLU A 396 18.75 -8.85 -18.53
C GLU A 396 17.50 -8.93 -17.65
N ASP A 397 17.65 -9.16 -16.35
CA ASP A 397 16.54 -9.20 -15.39
C ASP A 397 16.02 -7.80 -15.02
N LYS A 398 16.70 -6.72 -15.44
CA LYS A 398 16.33 -5.33 -15.17
C LYS A 398 15.88 -4.56 -16.42
N ASN A 399 16.30 -5.01 -17.60
CA ASN A 399 15.95 -4.39 -18.87
C ASN A 399 14.47 -4.67 -19.22
N PRO A 400 13.58 -3.65 -19.23
CA PRO A 400 12.15 -3.87 -19.43
C PRO A 400 11.78 -4.30 -20.87
N LEU A 401 12.58 -3.95 -21.87
CA LEU A 401 12.27 -4.12 -23.29
C LEU A 401 11.96 -5.59 -23.66
N PRO A 402 12.85 -6.57 -23.45
CA PRO A 402 12.59 -7.95 -23.84
C PRO A 402 11.36 -8.54 -23.14
N HIS A 403 11.14 -8.20 -21.86
CA HIS A 403 10.02 -8.73 -21.09
C HIS A 403 8.68 -8.12 -21.50
N LEU A 404 8.63 -6.83 -21.81
CA LEU A 404 7.41 -6.17 -22.30
C LEU A 404 7.08 -6.65 -23.72
N SER A 405 8.07 -6.77 -24.61
CA SER A 405 7.85 -7.32 -25.94
C SER A 405 7.41 -8.79 -25.89
N MET A 406 7.94 -9.59 -24.96
CA MET A 406 7.49 -10.98 -24.77
C MET A 406 6.04 -11.04 -24.30
N PHE A 407 5.68 -10.27 -23.28
CA PHE A 407 4.30 -10.23 -22.78
C PHE A 407 3.31 -9.73 -23.85
N HIS A 408 3.71 -8.76 -24.65
CA HIS A 408 2.93 -8.31 -25.80
C HIS A 408 2.67 -9.44 -26.81
N ARG A 409 3.72 -10.21 -27.17
CA ARG A 409 3.56 -11.37 -28.07
C ARG A 409 2.67 -12.45 -27.48
N TYR A 410 2.82 -12.73 -26.19
CA TYR A 410 1.99 -13.68 -25.46
C TYR A 410 0.50 -13.29 -25.49
N LEU A 411 0.16 -12.03 -25.21
CA LEU A 411 -1.23 -11.58 -25.30
C LEU A 411 -1.76 -11.62 -26.74
N LYS A 412 -0.92 -11.23 -27.70
CA LYS A 412 -1.26 -11.26 -29.13
C LYS A 412 -1.53 -12.68 -29.62
N SER A 413 -0.78 -13.70 -29.17
CA SER A 413 -1.03 -15.10 -29.54
C SER A 413 -2.37 -15.63 -29.02
N HIS A 414 -2.92 -14.99 -27.98
CA HIS A 414 -4.25 -15.25 -27.44
C HIS A 414 -5.35 -14.33 -28.02
N GLY A 415 -5.03 -13.52 -29.03
CA GLY A 415 -5.99 -12.60 -29.65
C GLY A 415 -6.29 -11.34 -28.82
N VAL A 416 -5.50 -11.06 -27.78
CA VAL A 416 -5.73 -9.96 -26.84
C VAL A 416 -4.80 -8.78 -27.15
N ASN A 417 -5.37 -7.58 -27.25
CA ASN A 417 -4.58 -6.36 -27.41
C ASN A 417 -3.86 -6.00 -26.09
N MET A 418 -2.68 -5.41 -26.19
CA MET A 418 -1.95 -4.85 -25.05
C MET A 418 -1.77 -3.35 -25.22
N LEU A 419 -2.10 -2.59 -24.18
CA LEU A 419 -1.85 -1.16 -24.08
C LEU A 419 -0.97 -0.90 -22.87
N PHE A 420 0.27 -0.48 -23.09
CA PHE A 420 1.20 -0.17 -22.01
C PHE A 420 1.09 1.31 -21.63
N VAL A 421 0.80 1.60 -20.37
CA VAL A 421 0.56 2.96 -19.86
C VAL A 421 1.62 3.30 -18.83
N VAL A 422 2.38 4.36 -19.10
CA VAL A 422 3.47 4.78 -18.22
C VAL A 422 3.05 6.02 -17.44
N VAL A 423 2.93 5.86 -16.12
CA VAL A 423 2.64 6.96 -15.19
C VAL A 423 3.95 7.70 -14.90
N PRO A 424 4.06 9.01 -15.16
CA PRO A 424 5.29 9.76 -14.89
C PRO A 424 5.62 9.75 -13.40
N ASN A 425 6.90 9.91 -13.08
CA ASN A 425 7.27 10.11 -11.69
C ASN A 425 6.84 11.51 -11.23
N LYS A 426 6.37 11.62 -9.98
CA LYS A 426 6.07 12.91 -9.35
C LYS A 426 7.25 13.87 -9.43
N GLU A 427 8.44 13.31 -9.29
CA GLU A 427 9.74 13.94 -9.34
C GLU A 427 10.04 14.56 -10.73
N GLU A 428 9.55 13.98 -11.83
CA GLU A 428 9.67 14.57 -13.17
C GLU A 428 8.66 15.70 -13.39
N VAL A 429 7.49 15.61 -12.76
CA VAL A 429 6.43 16.61 -12.92
C VAL A 429 6.64 17.81 -11.99
N TYR A 430 7.18 17.60 -10.79
CA TYR A 430 7.30 18.59 -9.70
C TYR A 430 8.75 18.82 -9.24
N PHE A 431 9.73 18.71 -10.13
CA PHE A 431 11.12 19.05 -9.80
C PHE A 431 11.29 20.51 -9.33
N ASP A 432 10.41 21.42 -9.73
CA ASP A 432 10.37 22.81 -9.22
C ASP A 432 10.11 22.90 -7.72
N LYS A 433 9.68 21.81 -7.08
CA LYS A 433 9.49 21.71 -5.63
C LYS A 433 10.65 21.04 -4.91
N PHE A 434 11.74 20.72 -5.60
CA PHE A 434 13.01 20.34 -4.96
C PHE A 434 13.61 21.52 -4.18
N PRO A 435 14.60 21.26 -3.30
CA PRO A 435 15.37 22.32 -2.66
C PRO A 435 16.01 23.28 -3.67
N GLU A 436 16.18 24.53 -3.25
CA GLU A 436 16.87 25.56 -4.03
C GLU A 436 18.31 25.10 -4.36
N GLY A 437 18.78 25.40 -5.57
CA GLY A 437 20.06 24.91 -6.09
C GLY A 437 20.02 23.51 -6.71
N VAL A 438 18.95 22.72 -6.49
CA VAL A 438 18.74 21.45 -7.23
C VAL A 438 17.94 21.69 -8.50
N SER A 439 16.77 22.32 -8.39
CA SER A 439 15.83 22.50 -9.51
C SER A 439 16.29 23.50 -10.57
N ASP A 440 17.14 24.45 -10.19
CA ASP A 440 17.38 25.68 -10.97
C ASP A 440 18.27 25.45 -12.20
N SER A 441 18.81 24.24 -12.32
CA SER A 441 19.76 23.84 -13.35
C SER A 441 19.15 22.97 -14.45
N LEU A 442 17.88 22.60 -14.34
CA LEU A 442 17.22 21.72 -15.29
C LEU A 442 16.49 22.50 -16.39
N SER A 443 16.80 22.19 -17.66
CA SER A 443 16.06 22.64 -18.83
C SER A 443 15.45 21.45 -19.58
N GLY A 444 14.12 21.34 -19.61
CA GLY A 444 13.41 20.26 -20.32
C GLY A 444 13.15 19.03 -19.46
N TYR A 445 13.24 17.83 -20.05
CA TYR A 445 13.01 16.58 -19.32
C TYR A 445 14.17 16.27 -18.37
N ALA A 446 13.85 15.88 -17.13
CA ALA A 446 14.86 15.53 -16.11
C ALA A 446 15.78 14.40 -16.58
N ASN A 447 15.19 13.33 -17.12
CA ASN A 447 15.92 12.20 -17.66
C ASN A 447 15.49 11.88 -19.11
N PRO A 448 16.36 12.13 -20.11
CA PRO A 448 16.06 11.85 -21.51
C PRO A 448 15.96 10.35 -21.82
N PHE A 449 16.62 9.47 -21.07
CA PHE A 449 16.58 8.01 -21.31
C PHE A 449 15.25 7.36 -20.93
N ASN A 450 14.48 7.98 -20.01
CA ASN A 450 13.10 7.59 -19.76
C ASN A 450 12.23 7.79 -21.01
N ARG A 451 12.55 8.77 -21.86
CA ARG A 451 11.86 8.98 -23.15
C ARG A 451 12.30 7.94 -24.17
N LYS A 452 13.61 7.69 -24.24
CA LYS A 452 14.22 6.72 -25.17
C LYS A 452 13.60 5.33 -25.03
N VAL A 453 13.47 4.79 -23.81
CA VAL A 453 12.91 3.44 -23.62
C VAL A 453 11.45 3.32 -24.14
N LEU A 454 10.66 4.40 -24.06
CA LEU A 454 9.30 4.39 -24.61
C LEU A 454 9.30 4.39 -26.14
N ALA A 455 10.26 5.07 -26.76
CA ALA A 455 10.48 5.01 -28.19
C ALA A 455 10.92 3.60 -28.62
N ASP A 456 11.89 3.01 -27.92
CA ASP A 456 12.38 1.64 -28.15
C ASP A 456 11.24 0.60 -28.04
N LEU A 457 10.34 0.77 -27.06
CA LEU A 457 9.14 -0.07 -26.92
C LEU A 457 8.19 0.05 -28.10
N GLN A 458 7.92 1.27 -28.59
CA GLN A 458 7.07 1.43 -29.78
C GLN A 458 7.73 0.88 -31.05
N ASP A 459 9.04 0.99 -31.19
CA ASP A 459 9.76 0.39 -32.31
C ASP A 459 9.73 -1.15 -32.24
N SER A 460 9.59 -1.73 -31.04
CA SER A 460 9.32 -3.17 -30.86
C SER A 460 7.86 -3.58 -31.10
N GLY A 461 6.96 -2.63 -31.43
CA GLY A 461 5.55 -2.86 -31.71
C GLY A 461 4.62 -2.76 -30.50
N VAL A 462 5.13 -2.42 -29.32
CA VAL A 462 4.30 -2.24 -28.11
C VAL A 462 3.63 -0.86 -28.18
N GLU A 463 2.31 -0.81 -28.12
CA GLU A 463 1.58 0.46 -28.06
C GLU A 463 1.73 1.10 -26.66
N VAL A 464 2.19 2.35 -26.62
CA VAL A 464 2.46 3.08 -25.38
C VAL A 464 1.53 4.29 -25.23
N ILE A 465 0.91 4.46 -24.06
CA ILE A 465 0.38 5.76 -23.61
C ILE A 465 1.41 6.37 -22.67
N ASP A 466 2.04 7.44 -23.14
CA ASP A 466 3.01 8.23 -22.41
C ASP A 466 2.30 9.43 -21.78
N LEU A 467 2.14 9.39 -20.45
CA LEU A 467 1.37 10.39 -19.72
C LEU A 467 2.20 11.64 -19.36
N LEU A 468 3.53 11.61 -19.46
CA LEU A 468 4.37 12.75 -19.02
C LEU A 468 4.04 14.06 -19.76
N PRO A 469 3.93 14.11 -21.11
CA PRO A 469 3.56 15.34 -21.81
C PRO A 469 2.18 15.86 -21.41
N LEU A 470 1.21 14.97 -21.20
CA LEU A 470 -0.14 15.33 -20.77
C LEU A 470 -0.12 15.95 -19.37
N PHE A 471 0.67 15.39 -18.46
CA PHE A 471 0.84 15.91 -17.11
C PHE A 471 1.55 17.26 -17.09
N LEU A 472 2.62 17.43 -17.87
CA LEU A 472 3.34 18.71 -17.97
C LEU A 472 2.47 19.81 -18.59
N GLN A 473 1.64 19.47 -19.58
CA GLN A 473 0.67 20.39 -20.15
C GLN A 473 -0.38 20.77 -19.10
N GLU A 474 -0.99 19.79 -18.45
CA GLU A 474 -2.06 20.03 -17.48
C GLU A 474 -1.55 20.75 -16.23
N LYS A 475 -0.31 20.51 -15.80
CA LYS A 475 0.31 21.25 -14.67
C LYS A 475 0.26 22.76 -14.87
N LYS A 476 0.35 23.27 -16.11
CA LYS A 476 0.25 24.71 -16.42
C LYS A 476 -1.09 25.31 -16.01
N ASN A 477 -2.16 24.50 -15.96
CA ASN A 477 -3.50 24.90 -15.49
C ASN A 477 -3.65 24.83 -13.96
N GLY A 478 -2.61 24.38 -13.23
CA GLY A 478 -2.69 24.11 -11.79
C GLY A 478 -2.95 25.33 -10.91
N SER A 479 -2.54 26.54 -11.34
CA SER A 479 -2.83 27.79 -10.63
C SER A 479 -4.32 28.14 -10.62
N ILE A 480 -5.08 27.66 -11.61
CA ILE A 480 -6.52 27.90 -11.76
C ILE A 480 -7.33 26.87 -10.94
N LEU A 481 -6.94 25.59 -11.04
CA LEU A 481 -7.71 24.48 -10.48
C LEU A 481 -7.41 24.18 -9.00
N LYS A 482 -6.40 24.83 -8.39
CA LYS A 482 -5.96 24.71 -6.99
C LYS A 482 -5.54 23.30 -6.50
N GLU A 483 -5.88 22.23 -7.21
CA GLU A 483 -5.43 20.86 -6.93
C GLU A 483 -4.20 20.50 -7.80
N PRO A 484 -3.08 20.03 -7.20
CA PRO A 484 -1.95 19.49 -7.94
C PRO A 484 -2.30 18.18 -8.65
N LEU A 485 -1.44 17.69 -9.55
CA LEU A 485 -1.60 16.39 -10.21
C LEU A 485 -1.12 15.22 -9.33
N PHE A 486 -0.30 15.52 -8.34
CA PHE A 486 0.21 14.57 -7.36
C PHE A 486 -0.02 15.07 -5.94
N GLN A 487 -0.22 14.14 -5.03
CA GLN A 487 -0.34 14.43 -3.61
C GLN A 487 1.03 14.86 -3.06
N LYS A 488 1.05 15.91 -2.23
CA LYS A 488 2.31 16.46 -1.69
C LYS A 488 3.09 15.44 -0.85
N GLN A 489 2.39 14.74 0.03
CA GLN A 489 2.97 13.84 1.02
C GLN A 489 2.99 12.36 0.57
N ASP A 490 2.58 12.06 -0.67
CA ASP A 490 2.36 10.69 -1.13
C ASP A 490 2.94 10.46 -2.53
N THR A 491 3.31 9.23 -2.88
CA THR A 491 3.83 8.89 -4.22
C THR A 491 2.78 8.98 -5.34
N HIS A 492 1.49 8.88 -5.02
CA HIS A 492 0.39 8.77 -5.98
C HIS A 492 -0.15 10.12 -6.47
N TRP A 493 -0.85 10.04 -7.59
CA TRP A 493 -1.58 11.17 -8.16
C TRP A 493 -2.75 11.61 -7.26
N THR A 494 -3.28 12.78 -7.57
CA THR A 494 -4.64 13.19 -7.16
C THR A 494 -5.68 12.68 -8.16
N THR A 495 -6.97 12.91 -7.88
CA THR A 495 -8.06 12.63 -8.83
C THR A 495 -7.86 13.36 -10.16
N ARG A 496 -7.31 14.57 -10.14
CA ARG A 496 -6.97 15.30 -11.35
C ARG A 496 -5.93 14.57 -12.21
N GLY A 497 -4.83 14.10 -11.61
CA GLY A 497 -3.82 13.32 -12.34
C GLY A 497 -4.38 11.99 -12.85
N LEU A 498 -5.15 11.30 -12.02
CA LEU A 498 -5.85 10.05 -12.36
C LEU A 498 -6.75 10.20 -13.59
N LYS A 499 -7.55 11.27 -13.64
CA LYS A 499 -8.50 11.53 -14.74
C LYS A 499 -7.80 11.71 -16.09
N ILE A 500 -6.55 12.20 -16.12
CA ILE A 500 -5.75 12.29 -17.36
C ILE A 500 -5.49 10.89 -17.93
N ALA A 501 -5.06 9.96 -17.08
CA ALA A 501 -4.81 8.58 -17.48
C ALA A 501 -6.10 7.90 -17.97
N ALA A 502 -7.18 8.02 -17.21
CA ALA A 502 -8.46 7.44 -17.57
C ALA A 502 -9.01 7.99 -18.90
N GLU A 503 -8.87 9.30 -19.15
CA GLU A 503 -9.26 9.91 -20.42
C GLU A 503 -8.45 9.37 -21.60
N ALA A 504 -7.12 9.35 -21.48
CA ALA A 504 -6.24 8.85 -22.54
C ALA A 504 -6.53 7.39 -22.89
N ILE A 505 -6.71 6.54 -21.87
CA ILE A 505 -7.04 5.12 -22.05
C ILE A 505 -8.44 4.97 -22.67
N SER A 506 -9.45 5.67 -22.16
CA SER A 506 -10.83 5.56 -22.67
C SER A 506 -10.94 6.01 -24.12
N LYS A 507 -10.24 7.08 -24.49
CA LYS A 507 -10.17 7.54 -25.89
C LYS A 507 -9.60 6.45 -26.80
N ARG A 508 -8.58 5.72 -26.35
CA ARG A 508 -8.01 4.59 -27.11
C ARG A 508 -8.95 3.38 -27.15
N VAL A 509 -9.64 3.09 -26.04
CA VAL A 509 -10.62 2.01 -25.95
C VAL A 509 -11.71 2.18 -27.02
N LYS A 510 -12.25 3.39 -27.15
CA LYS A 510 -13.33 3.73 -28.09
C LYS A 510 -12.96 3.59 -29.57
N THR A 511 -11.68 3.43 -29.91
CA THR A 511 -11.23 3.29 -31.30
C THR A 511 -10.89 1.85 -31.66
N TYR A 512 -10.98 0.89 -30.74
CA TYR A 512 -10.80 -0.53 -31.10
C TYR A 512 -11.98 -1.04 -31.91
N ALA A 513 -11.70 -1.92 -32.88
CA ALA A 513 -12.71 -2.49 -33.76
C ALA A 513 -13.79 -3.31 -33.02
N TRP A 514 -13.46 -3.86 -31.84
CA TRP A 514 -14.38 -4.63 -31.01
C TRP A 514 -15.23 -3.76 -30.06
N TYR A 515 -15.00 -2.45 -29.98
CA TYR A 515 -15.79 -1.56 -29.14
C TYR A 515 -17.15 -1.27 -29.79
N ASP A 516 -18.23 -1.70 -29.15
CA ASP A 516 -19.60 -1.66 -29.66
C ASP A 516 -20.43 -0.48 -29.15
N ASN A 517 -19.78 0.52 -28.54
CA ASN A 517 -20.40 1.73 -28.02
C ASN A 517 -21.55 1.47 -27.01
N PRO A 518 -21.26 0.77 -25.89
CA PRO A 518 -22.26 0.47 -24.88
C PRO A 518 -22.69 1.74 -24.14
N ASP A 519 -23.86 1.68 -23.50
CA ASP A 519 -24.43 2.82 -22.80
C ASP A 519 -23.61 3.23 -21.56
N GLU A 520 -22.99 4.41 -21.64
CA GLU A 520 -22.24 5.03 -20.53
C GLU A 520 -23.15 5.42 -19.35
N SER A 521 -24.45 5.63 -19.58
CA SER A 521 -25.42 6.08 -18.56
C SER A 521 -25.70 5.06 -17.46
N ARG A 522 -25.22 3.81 -17.63
CA ARG A 522 -25.30 2.75 -16.61
C ARG A 522 -24.45 2.98 -15.36
N PHE A 523 -23.60 4.02 -15.39
CA PHE A 523 -22.74 4.39 -14.27
C PHE A 523 -22.99 5.84 -13.83
N VAL A 524 -23.04 6.03 -12.52
CA VAL A 524 -23.25 7.34 -11.88
C VAL A 524 -21.95 7.79 -11.23
N LYS A 525 -21.62 9.07 -11.34
CA LYS A 525 -20.45 9.69 -10.68
C LYS A 525 -20.91 10.46 -9.45
N ILE A 526 -20.24 10.24 -8.32
CA ILE A 526 -20.53 10.89 -7.04
C ILE A 526 -19.24 11.48 -6.51
N ASP A 527 -19.22 12.80 -6.31
CA ASP A 527 -18.11 13.47 -5.66
C ASP A 527 -18.02 13.04 -4.19
N THR A 528 -16.80 12.79 -3.72
CA THR A 528 -16.51 12.39 -2.35
C THR A 528 -15.20 13.01 -1.89
N ILE A 529 -14.92 12.88 -0.59
CA ILE A 529 -13.66 13.28 0.02
C ILE A 529 -13.10 12.16 0.88
N VAL A 530 -11.78 12.04 0.90
CA VAL A 530 -11.07 11.15 1.82
C VAL A 530 -10.02 11.95 2.58
N ASN A 531 -9.81 11.61 3.86
CA ASN A 531 -8.72 12.17 4.65
C ASN A 531 -7.69 11.08 4.88
N ARG A 532 -6.45 11.31 4.46
CA ARG A 532 -5.37 10.34 4.65
C ARG A 532 -4.00 10.98 4.84
N VAL A 533 -3.12 10.26 5.50
CA VAL A 533 -1.68 10.56 5.51
C VAL A 533 -1.05 9.92 4.27
N GLY A 534 -0.12 10.65 3.63
CA GLY A 534 0.60 10.14 2.47
C GLY A 534 1.64 9.08 2.83
N ASP A 535 1.89 8.14 1.93
CA ASP A 535 2.80 7.00 2.11
C ASP A 535 4.27 7.39 2.38
N LEU A 536 4.68 8.60 1.99
CA LEU A 536 6.03 9.11 2.22
C LEU A 536 6.24 9.62 3.65
N VAL A 537 5.18 9.89 4.42
CA VAL A 537 5.33 10.34 5.80
C VAL A 537 5.97 9.25 6.65
N GLU A 538 5.57 8.00 6.50
CA GLU A 538 6.19 6.86 7.23
C GLU A 538 7.63 6.56 6.81
N ARG A 539 8.11 7.26 5.79
CA ARG A 539 9.47 7.13 5.25
C ARG A 539 10.40 8.23 5.70
N LEU A 540 9.87 9.18 6.48
CA LEU A 540 10.65 10.19 7.17
C LEU A 540 11.14 9.66 8.53
N PRO A 541 12.21 10.27 9.09
CA PRO A 541 12.57 10.05 10.49
C PRO A 541 11.37 10.27 11.42
N ALA A 542 11.24 9.45 12.48
CA ALA A 542 10.07 9.46 13.38
C ALA A 542 9.71 10.86 13.89
N GLY A 543 10.70 11.66 14.31
CA GLY A 543 10.48 13.03 14.78
C GLY A 543 10.03 14.04 13.71
N ARG A 544 10.11 13.71 12.41
CA ARG A 544 9.61 14.54 11.31
C ARG A 544 8.16 14.21 10.94
N GLN A 545 7.69 12.99 11.20
CA GLN A 545 6.37 12.52 10.78
C GLN A 545 5.20 13.37 11.32
N PRO A 546 5.20 13.82 12.58
CA PRO A 546 4.10 14.65 13.13
C PRO A 546 3.92 16.02 12.43
N LEU A 547 4.91 16.48 11.67
CA LEU A 547 4.81 17.72 10.89
C LEU A 547 3.86 17.59 9.68
N TYR A 548 3.44 16.36 9.36
CA TYR A 548 2.64 16.02 8.20
C TYR A 548 1.33 15.37 8.64
N GLY A 549 0.34 16.22 8.90
CA GLY A 549 -1.02 15.78 9.20
C GLY A 549 -1.78 15.27 7.96
N PRO A 550 -2.93 14.61 8.16
CA PRO A 550 -3.75 14.09 7.06
C PRO A 550 -4.19 15.17 6.07
N MET A 551 -4.11 14.84 4.79
CA MET A 551 -4.61 15.66 3.68
C MET A 551 -6.02 15.23 3.28
N THR A 552 -6.86 16.22 2.98
CA THR A 552 -8.17 16.01 2.35
C THR A 552 -7.97 15.91 0.84
N LEU A 553 -8.42 14.80 0.26
CA LEU A 553 -8.38 14.55 -1.17
C LEU A 553 -9.81 14.53 -1.71
N GLU A 554 -10.04 15.27 -2.79
CA GLU A 554 -11.27 15.18 -3.56
C GLU A 554 -11.20 13.95 -4.46
N ALA A 555 -12.29 13.20 -4.56
CA ALA A 555 -12.41 12.03 -5.41
C ALA A 555 -13.78 11.92 -6.04
N VAL A 556 -13.88 11.11 -7.09
CA VAL A 556 -15.15 10.85 -7.77
C VAL A 556 -15.39 9.36 -7.79
N GLN A 557 -16.32 8.88 -6.97
CA GLN A 557 -16.76 7.49 -7.00
C GLN A 557 -17.63 7.26 -8.23
N VAL A 558 -17.37 6.16 -8.92
CA VAL A 558 -18.24 5.63 -9.98
C VAL A 558 -19.08 4.53 -9.35
N ARG A 559 -20.39 4.55 -9.59
CA ARG A 559 -21.35 3.61 -9.01
C ARG A 559 -22.25 3.03 -10.09
N LYS A 560 -22.85 1.88 -9.79
CA LYS A 560 -23.95 1.35 -10.61
C LYS A 560 -25.23 2.14 -10.34
N ASN A 561 -26.22 2.02 -11.23
CA ASN A 561 -27.51 2.71 -11.10
C ASN A 561 -28.29 2.34 -9.83
N ASP A 562 -28.02 1.18 -9.23
CA ASP A 562 -28.59 0.75 -7.95
C ASP A 562 -27.89 1.40 -6.72
N GLY A 563 -26.89 2.26 -6.95
CA GLY A 563 -26.13 2.94 -5.91
C GLY A 563 -25.00 2.12 -5.29
N SER A 564 -24.79 0.87 -5.73
CA SER A 564 -23.66 0.04 -5.30
C SER A 564 -22.34 0.52 -5.91
N LEU A 565 -21.24 0.27 -5.20
CA LEU A 565 -19.90 0.53 -5.72
C LEU A 565 -19.64 -0.33 -6.97
N LEU A 566 -19.01 0.25 -7.98
CA LEU A 566 -18.55 -0.52 -9.12
C LEU A 566 -17.40 -1.43 -8.68
N LYS A 567 -17.65 -2.74 -8.74
CA LYS A 567 -16.60 -3.76 -8.59
C LYS A 567 -16.27 -4.32 -9.97
N GLY A 568 -14.98 -4.49 -10.24
CA GLY A 568 -14.52 -5.08 -11.49
C GLY A 568 -15.08 -6.48 -11.69
N ASN A 569 -15.48 -6.78 -12.92
CA ASN A 569 -16.05 -8.06 -13.30
C ASN A 569 -14.99 -8.94 -13.97
N ARG A 570 -14.79 -10.15 -13.45
CA ARG A 570 -13.83 -11.13 -14.00
C ARG A 570 -14.02 -11.41 -15.49
N PHE A 571 -15.23 -11.25 -16.01
CA PHE A 571 -15.54 -11.48 -17.42
C PHE A 571 -15.57 -10.20 -18.25
N SER A 572 -15.13 -9.07 -17.70
CA SER A 572 -14.97 -7.83 -18.46
C SER A 572 -14.00 -8.03 -19.64
N PRO A 573 -14.29 -7.44 -20.82
CA PRO A 573 -13.36 -7.43 -21.95
C PRO A 573 -12.08 -6.62 -21.69
N ILE A 574 -12.07 -5.78 -20.65
CA ILE A 574 -10.91 -4.94 -20.27
C ILE A 574 -10.37 -5.42 -18.93
N LEU A 575 -9.11 -5.85 -18.95
CA LEU A 575 -8.34 -6.15 -17.76
C LEU A 575 -7.26 -5.07 -17.55
N LEU A 576 -7.40 -4.27 -16.50
CA LEU A 576 -6.39 -3.33 -16.04
C LEU A 576 -5.47 -4.01 -15.02
N ILE A 577 -4.20 -4.15 -15.36
CA ILE A 577 -3.16 -4.67 -14.46
C ILE A 577 -2.16 -3.58 -14.15
N GLY A 578 -1.66 -3.53 -12.91
CA GLY A 578 -0.65 -2.54 -12.58
C GLY A 578 -0.16 -2.52 -11.14
N ASP A 579 0.63 -1.48 -10.86
CA ASP A 579 1.09 -1.18 -9.51
C ASP A 579 0.01 -0.45 -8.67
N SER A 580 0.42 0.10 -7.53
CA SER A 580 -0.46 0.80 -6.59
C SER A 580 -1.24 1.99 -7.19
N PHE A 581 -0.83 2.54 -8.35
CA PHE A 581 -1.62 3.55 -9.07
C PHE A 581 -2.96 3.00 -9.60
N THR A 582 -3.05 1.69 -9.84
CA THR A 582 -4.33 1.04 -10.19
C THR A 582 -5.24 0.84 -8.98
N GLY A 583 -4.67 0.68 -7.78
CA GLY A 583 -5.41 0.22 -6.59
C GLY A 583 -5.74 1.30 -5.55
N ALA A 584 -4.93 2.36 -5.43
CA ALA A 584 -5.06 3.32 -4.31
C ALA A 584 -6.47 3.94 -4.21
N PHE A 585 -6.98 4.50 -5.31
CA PHE A 585 -8.34 5.07 -5.35
C PHE A 585 -9.42 4.03 -5.68
N GLU A 586 -9.05 2.93 -6.33
CA GLU A 586 -9.97 1.87 -6.74
C GLU A 586 -10.44 1.01 -5.56
N SER A 587 -9.52 0.66 -4.65
CA SER A 587 -9.74 -0.37 -3.63
C SER A 587 -9.53 0.12 -2.19
N ILE A 588 -8.73 1.16 -1.97
CA ILE A 588 -8.29 1.55 -0.61
C ILE A 588 -8.96 2.84 -0.15
N ASP A 589 -8.60 3.98 -0.75
CA ASP A 589 -8.89 5.30 -0.18
C ASP A 589 -10.37 5.66 -0.32
N CYS A 590 -10.86 5.69 -1.56
CA CYS A 590 -12.22 6.12 -1.86
C CYS A 590 -13.14 4.96 -2.21
N LYS A 591 -12.57 3.84 -2.69
CA LYS A 591 -13.25 2.69 -3.30
C LYS A 591 -14.09 3.09 -4.51
N SER A 592 -13.87 2.41 -5.63
CA SER A 592 -14.59 2.70 -6.89
C SER A 592 -14.33 4.11 -7.45
N ALA A 593 -13.17 4.71 -7.17
CA ALA A 593 -12.77 6.02 -7.68
C ALA A 593 -11.44 5.97 -8.46
N GLY A 594 -10.98 4.76 -8.78
CA GLY A 594 -9.70 4.54 -9.44
C GLY A 594 -9.77 4.69 -10.97
N VAL A 595 -8.62 4.46 -11.63
CA VAL A 595 -8.53 4.54 -13.09
C VAL A 595 -9.47 3.54 -13.76
N GLY A 596 -9.62 2.34 -13.22
CA GLY A 596 -10.53 1.32 -13.76
C GLY A 596 -11.98 1.78 -13.73
N SER A 597 -12.42 2.26 -12.58
CA SER A 597 -13.74 2.87 -12.40
C SER A 597 -13.99 4.04 -13.35
N HIS A 598 -13.00 4.94 -13.51
CA HIS A 598 -13.13 6.07 -14.41
C HIS A 598 -13.14 5.68 -15.89
N ILE A 599 -12.36 4.66 -16.30
CA ILE A 599 -12.46 4.08 -17.65
C ILE A 599 -13.86 3.52 -17.88
N ALA A 600 -14.41 2.79 -16.91
CA ALA A 600 -15.75 2.24 -17.02
C ALA A 600 -16.82 3.33 -17.22
N SER A 601 -16.76 4.39 -16.40
CA SER A 601 -17.68 5.53 -16.53
C SER A 601 -17.61 6.26 -17.87
N LYS A 602 -16.48 6.13 -18.60
CA LYS A 602 -16.22 6.81 -19.87
C LYS A 602 -16.43 5.91 -21.09
N THR A 603 -16.51 4.60 -20.90
CA THR A 603 -16.59 3.62 -22.00
C THR A 603 -17.85 2.78 -21.93
N GLY A 604 -18.61 2.80 -20.82
CA GLY A 604 -19.76 1.93 -20.60
C GLY A 604 -19.40 0.46 -20.34
N LEU A 605 -18.11 0.09 -20.39
CA LEU A 605 -17.61 -1.26 -20.12
C LEU A 605 -17.09 -1.34 -18.69
N GLU A 606 -17.54 -2.34 -17.91
CA GLU A 606 -16.89 -2.64 -16.63
C GLU A 606 -15.39 -2.94 -16.87
N VAL A 607 -14.52 -2.67 -15.90
CA VAL A 607 -13.07 -2.95 -16.02
C VAL A 607 -12.68 -3.83 -14.85
N GLU A 608 -12.06 -4.97 -15.13
CA GLU A 608 -11.41 -5.76 -14.08
C GLU A 608 -10.08 -5.11 -13.69
N VAL A 609 -9.80 -5.00 -12.39
CA VAL A 609 -8.54 -4.42 -11.89
C VAL A 609 -7.77 -5.45 -11.08
N ILE A 610 -6.53 -5.74 -11.48
CA ILE A 610 -5.58 -6.56 -10.71
C ILE A 610 -4.38 -5.68 -10.34
N THR A 611 -4.25 -5.40 -9.05
CA THR A 611 -3.14 -4.61 -8.50
C THR A 611 -2.09 -5.53 -7.89
N SER A 612 -0.81 -5.29 -8.19
CA SER A 612 0.32 -5.78 -7.41
C SER A 612 1.02 -4.59 -6.75
N TRP A 613 0.89 -4.48 -5.43
CA TRP A 613 1.40 -3.32 -4.69
C TRP A 613 2.94 -3.25 -4.81
N GLY A 614 3.44 -2.22 -5.51
CA GLY A 614 4.85 -2.08 -5.95
C GLY A 614 5.45 -3.20 -6.77
N GLY A 615 4.58 -4.05 -7.28
CA GLY A 615 4.91 -5.10 -8.20
C GLY A 615 4.63 -4.67 -9.63
N GLY A 616 4.94 -3.44 -10.04
CA GLY A 616 4.68 -2.97 -11.41
C GLY A 616 5.11 -4.02 -12.44
N PRO A 617 6.39 -4.46 -12.47
CA PRO A 617 6.87 -5.54 -13.34
C PRO A 617 6.29 -6.94 -13.07
N LEU A 618 5.94 -7.24 -11.81
CA LEU A 618 5.49 -8.57 -11.35
C LEU A 618 4.00 -8.83 -11.56
N VAL A 619 3.19 -7.77 -11.74
CA VAL A 619 1.74 -7.87 -11.86
C VAL A 619 1.31 -8.74 -13.03
N ARG A 620 2.13 -8.81 -14.09
CA ARG A 620 1.85 -9.65 -15.25
C ARG A 620 1.70 -11.11 -14.86
N LYS A 621 2.66 -11.67 -14.12
CA LYS A 621 2.60 -13.07 -13.72
C LYS A 621 1.45 -13.30 -12.74
N LYS A 622 1.24 -12.37 -11.80
CA LYS A 622 0.09 -12.39 -10.90
C LYS A 622 -1.22 -12.51 -11.69
N ALA A 623 -1.45 -11.60 -12.63
CA ALA A 623 -2.64 -11.58 -13.45
C ALA A 623 -2.79 -12.84 -14.31
N MET A 624 -1.71 -13.31 -14.95
CA MET A 624 -1.80 -14.51 -15.79
C MET A 624 -2.01 -15.77 -14.96
N SER A 625 -1.40 -15.89 -13.78
CA SER A 625 -1.62 -17.05 -12.89
C SER A 625 -3.09 -17.25 -12.53
N SER A 626 -3.88 -16.17 -12.52
CA SER A 626 -5.29 -16.22 -12.13
C SER A 626 -6.28 -15.98 -13.28
N ARG A 627 -5.83 -15.53 -14.47
CA ARG A 627 -6.69 -15.21 -15.62
C ARG A 627 -6.30 -15.88 -16.92
N GLU A 628 -5.22 -16.67 -16.97
CA GLU A 628 -4.78 -17.37 -18.19
C GLU A 628 -5.92 -18.18 -18.83
N LYS A 629 -6.73 -18.86 -18.00
CA LYS A 629 -7.88 -19.66 -18.46
C LYS A 629 -9.05 -18.83 -19.01
N ASP A 630 -9.11 -17.54 -18.68
CA ASP A 630 -10.20 -16.62 -19.07
C ASP A 630 -9.73 -15.59 -20.10
N LEU A 631 -8.53 -15.74 -20.68
CA LEU A 631 -7.97 -14.80 -21.65
C LEU A 631 -8.83 -14.68 -22.91
N ASP A 632 -9.57 -15.74 -23.27
CA ASP A 632 -10.53 -15.74 -24.38
C ASP A 632 -11.70 -14.75 -24.16
N LYS A 633 -11.98 -14.40 -22.90
CA LYS A 633 -12.97 -13.37 -22.51
C LYS A 633 -12.40 -11.95 -22.57
N LYS A 634 -11.09 -11.79 -22.64
CA LYS A 634 -10.44 -10.48 -22.69
C LYS A 634 -10.29 -10.00 -24.14
N ARG A 635 -10.37 -8.69 -24.33
CA ARG A 635 -10.06 -7.99 -25.60
C ARG A 635 -8.86 -7.08 -25.44
N LEU A 636 -8.70 -6.52 -24.24
CA LEU A 636 -7.63 -5.59 -23.93
C LEU A 636 -7.06 -5.86 -22.54
N VAL A 637 -5.74 -5.99 -22.47
CA VAL A 637 -4.99 -5.81 -21.23
C VAL A 637 -4.37 -4.41 -21.24
N VAL A 638 -4.83 -3.55 -20.32
CA VAL A 638 -4.17 -2.28 -20.02
C VAL A 638 -3.13 -2.56 -18.94
N TYR A 639 -1.86 -2.42 -19.26
CA TYR A 639 -0.77 -2.60 -18.31
C TYR A 639 -0.23 -1.23 -17.88
N MET A 640 -0.55 -0.81 -16.66
CA MET A 640 -0.23 0.52 -16.14
C MET A 640 0.73 0.46 -14.96
N MET A 641 1.84 1.20 -15.01
CA MET A 641 2.75 1.31 -13.87
C MET A 641 3.56 2.62 -13.89
N SER A 642 4.17 2.94 -12.75
CA SER A 642 5.06 4.07 -12.58
C SER A 642 6.37 3.94 -13.38
N ALA A 643 6.82 5.05 -13.96
CA ALA A 643 8.02 5.10 -14.80
C ALA A 643 9.29 4.65 -14.06
N ARG A 644 9.41 4.96 -12.75
CA ARG A 644 10.54 4.52 -11.92
C ARG A 644 10.75 3.00 -11.94
N ASP A 645 9.71 2.19 -12.13
CA ASP A 645 9.82 0.73 -12.09
C ASP A 645 10.42 0.15 -13.40
N LEU A 646 10.62 0.99 -14.43
CA LEU A 646 11.43 0.64 -15.61
C LEU A 646 12.94 0.64 -15.30
N PHE A 647 13.35 1.34 -14.23
CA PHE A 647 14.75 1.49 -13.85
C PHE A 647 15.09 0.71 -12.58
N ASN A 648 16.10 -0.14 -12.68
CA ASN A 648 16.73 -0.91 -11.62
C ASN A 648 15.73 -1.55 -10.65
N TYR A 649 14.67 -2.15 -11.20
CA TYR A 649 13.63 -2.76 -10.40
C TYR A 649 14.21 -3.89 -9.54
N ASN A 650 14.15 -3.71 -8.22
CA ASN A 650 14.90 -4.53 -7.27
C ASN A 650 14.59 -6.04 -7.34
N GLN A 651 13.34 -6.42 -7.62
CA GLN A 651 12.95 -7.83 -7.75
C GLN A 651 13.20 -8.40 -9.16
N GLY A 652 13.57 -7.54 -10.12
CA GLY A 652 13.75 -7.93 -11.51
C GLY A 652 12.42 -8.22 -12.23
N TRP A 653 12.54 -8.44 -13.52
CA TRP A 653 11.44 -8.75 -14.42
C TRP A 653 11.34 -10.26 -14.58
N GLU A 654 10.15 -10.80 -14.34
CA GLU A 654 9.88 -12.23 -14.51
C GLU A 654 9.81 -12.61 -15.99
N LYS A 655 10.41 -13.75 -16.33
CA LYS A 655 10.31 -14.34 -17.67
C LYS A 655 8.91 -14.91 -17.89
N PHE A 656 8.33 -14.63 -19.05
CA PHE A 656 7.07 -15.22 -19.52
C PHE A 656 7.34 -16.46 -20.38
N PRO A 657 6.41 -17.44 -20.42
CA PRO A 657 6.47 -18.52 -21.40
C PRO A 657 6.55 -17.94 -22.82
N GLU A 658 7.35 -18.59 -23.67
CA GLU A 658 7.51 -18.23 -25.08
C GLU A 658 6.25 -18.53 -25.91
#